data_AF-A0A8T2I0Q4-F1
#
_entry.id   AF-A0A8T2I0Q4-F1
#
_cell.length_a   1.000
_cell.length_b   1.000
_cell.length_c   1.000
_cell.angle_alpha   90.00
_cell.angle_beta   90.00
_cell.angle_gamma   90.00
#
_symmetry.space_group_name_H-M   'P 1'
#
loop_
_entity.id
_entity.type
_entity.pdbx_description
1 polymer ?
#
loop_
_entity_poly.entity_id
_entity_poly.type
_entity_poly.pdbx_seq_one_letter_code
_entity_poly.pdbx_strand_id
1 'polypeptide(L)'
;MLRRAAESLRKACSSQTITAWRELEANVAVKEIHTKPFLRQAAEKTSTSAAAAAKTPQTSQGLASVPNLIKALGFGGIIPFWAFSPAVAPHLPLNLLGDTVVQNAGLLQVGYGATIISFLGGVHWGLAMTSLTPLKLTGQRYVWSVMPCLTAWPTLAMPLEHAASMQSVLLAFVYLVDRGWFKKGGLPPWYMAMRLPLTVGAVAGLAMTVSTEISADQASPPDPAVITNSKELQDSIYTKLRFTSGGACIRLLTRTGVVGCATPTSTQVTGPLLAVAATTSANEIPLGSVAIISAEDAGKFLQRCGLETDLQNTLAGVLIQHSLAAFPGWNEAPVAPYAEYAVHEMQRDYPWNPAGLDLMSVSFPFPIYQLDNETSANAVQRAQYNREQTKIGSGSGSGSGGGGGGGGIGGESTAVNVARMELSMEATGNASSCITAKTCYPLGGYSIWAALPSLPPTPHEDPKSEKKLPTLLVIAQIDSTSFFHSLTQAADSPISGLIAMMAAAQVLGSTENDPLVVQSYQKRIIFLAVTGEPWGYMGSRRLLWEMENGNLSVQGLELDSIEGIIEIGQVGRAKKIKKKSTVTTEAEEVSSFAEDEKNSKNTTTIAAATNNSSATAISTFSSPSIYNYQLYGHIEKSGDSGTAAAPLLAALQEVAATNLGVILSSASTTTPGLPPSTSSSFLRQRPEIPVVVIEEFNSEFINSAYHSQYDTVEGNNNNDTNTNTSKSTTGKVDFSDFQKEERFDQNGISATAIFLATALNSLAQSSTLDNSSSSSSNTTASELPLQINSTAVEETVDQLVGCLAKSSPGMGCSLVNALMTPWNSGPAGHYVGILRTVAQNPSLPDPNVQTYVERFIWNFLAVSTATNITSLSSSASLSPWCSPNNASTACPAGTVCAGWRDIQGSAGSGKCINSTVKFVPSYSTLLECVGCNGTDTDDGTFRWKDVSSGNVSTNGTDATAWAARYGWPDDPVWVESNWPSSTPSLELFLKESSAVDYAVLGAGLATTVASVVVAGAVQFAWNKRMKQD
;
A
#
# COMPACT_ATOMS: atom_id res chain seq x y z
N MET A 1 12.08 11.86 -33.01
CA MET A 1 13.26 11.79 -33.91
C MET A 1 13.37 10.47 -34.67
N LEU A 2 12.97 9.31 -34.12
CA LEU A 2 13.01 8.02 -34.82
C LEU A 2 12.05 7.88 -36.03
N ARG A 3 10.88 8.56 -36.04
CA ARG A 3 10.02 8.63 -37.25
C ARG A 3 10.68 9.34 -38.44
N ARG A 4 11.52 10.36 -38.20
CA ARG A 4 12.27 11.06 -39.26
C ARG A 4 13.46 10.23 -39.78
N ALA A 5 14.05 9.37 -38.94
CA ALA A 5 15.09 8.42 -39.36
C ALA A 5 14.50 7.28 -40.22
N ALA A 6 13.30 6.78 -39.88
CA ALA A 6 12.60 5.76 -40.64
C ALA A 6 12.12 6.25 -42.02
N GLU A 7 11.65 7.50 -42.14
CA GLU A 7 11.30 8.11 -43.44
C GLU A 7 12.52 8.40 -44.32
N SER A 8 13.67 8.73 -43.72
CA SER A 8 14.93 8.93 -44.45
C SER A 8 15.49 7.61 -45.02
N LEU A 9 15.31 6.49 -44.30
CA LEU A 9 15.72 5.16 -44.76
C LEU A 9 14.75 4.57 -45.81
N ARG A 10 13.44 4.86 -45.71
CA ARG A 10 12.45 4.47 -46.74
C ARG A 10 12.67 5.20 -48.07
N LYS A 11 13.09 6.47 -48.03
CA LYS A 11 13.45 7.25 -49.24
C LYS A 11 14.78 6.84 -49.87
N ALA A 12 15.70 6.26 -49.09
CA ALA A 12 16.99 5.79 -49.59
C ALA A 12 16.92 4.42 -50.31
N CYS A 13 15.81 3.69 -50.18
CA CYS A 13 15.69 2.32 -50.69
C CYS A 13 14.87 2.18 -51.99
N SER A 14 14.40 3.26 -52.62
CA SER A 14 13.77 3.19 -53.95
C SER A 14 14.55 3.97 -55.01
N SER A 15 15.16 3.22 -55.94
CA SER A 15 15.33 3.58 -57.35
C SER A 15 16.62 4.24 -57.89
N GLN A 16 17.78 4.28 -57.21
CA GLN A 16 18.95 4.97 -57.81
C GLN A 16 20.35 4.34 -57.68
N THR A 17 20.47 3.03 -57.45
CA THR A 17 21.79 2.37 -57.31
C THR A 17 22.15 1.38 -58.42
N ILE A 18 21.25 1.13 -59.40
CA ILE A 18 21.50 0.16 -60.49
C ILE A 18 22.01 0.83 -61.78
N THR A 19 21.90 2.14 -61.92
CA THR A 19 22.27 2.85 -63.17
C THR A 19 23.68 3.46 -63.17
N ALA A 20 24.30 3.72 -62.01
CA ALA A 20 25.62 4.38 -61.95
C ALA A 20 26.83 3.45 -62.20
N TRP A 21 26.62 2.13 -62.26
CA TRP A 21 27.71 1.16 -62.48
C TRP A 21 27.92 0.76 -63.95
N ARG A 22 27.03 1.19 -64.87
CA ARG A 22 27.16 0.89 -66.32
C ARG A 22 27.91 1.93 -67.13
N GLU A 23 28.23 3.12 -66.59
CA GLU A 23 28.95 4.18 -67.33
C GLU A 23 30.48 4.20 -67.09
N LEU A 24 31.00 3.43 -66.13
CA LEU A 24 32.43 3.45 -65.77
C LEU A 24 33.29 2.40 -66.51
N GLU A 25 32.70 1.50 -67.30
CA GLU A 25 33.45 0.53 -68.13
C GLU A 25 33.80 1.06 -69.54
N ALA A 26 33.31 2.24 -69.95
CA ALA A 26 33.40 2.67 -71.36
C ALA A 26 34.63 3.54 -71.71
N ASN A 27 35.36 4.13 -70.77
CA ASN A 27 36.46 5.04 -71.09
C ASN A 27 37.70 4.76 -70.24
N VAL A 28 38.71 4.14 -70.85
CA VAL A 28 40.12 4.61 -70.87
C VAL A 28 40.95 3.54 -71.59
N ALA A 29 41.16 3.81 -72.87
CA ALA A 29 42.22 3.25 -73.69
C ALA A 29 43.54 3.99 -73.40
N VAL A 30 44.65 3.22 -73.41
CA VAL A 30 46.01 3.58 -73.88
C VAL A 30 46.68 4.85 -73.32
N LYS A 31 47.80 4.67 -72.60
CA LYS A 31 49.13 5.15 -73.04
C LYS A 31 50.28 4.54 -72.22
N GLU A 32 51.20 3.91 -72.94
CA GLU A 32 52.54 3.52 -72.51
C GLU A 32 53.39 4.73 -72.09
N ILE A 33 54.50 4.50 -71.36
CA ILE A 33 55.89 4.76 -71.83
C ILE A 33 56.94 4.63 -70.67
N HIS A 34 58.01 3.86 -70.97
CA HIS A 34 59.41 3.85 -70.46
C HIS A 34 59.68 3.68 -68.94
N THR A 35 60.67 2.91 -68.45
CA THR A 35 62.04 2.58 -68.91
C THR A 35 62.56 1.28 -68.23
N LYS A 36 63.38 0.50 -68.94
CA LYS A 36 64.29 -0.59 -68.48
C LYS A 36 65.52 -0.01 -67.71
N PRO A 37 66.57 -0.77 -67.34
CA PRO A 37 66.73 -2.17 -66.87
C PRO A 37 67.66 -2.29 -65.62
N PHE A 38 67.70 -3.40 -64.87
CA PHE A 38 68.97 -3.96 -64.36
C PHE A 38 68.81 -5.38 -63.76
N LEU A 39 69.85 -6.19 -63.94
CA LEU A 39 70.15 -7.51 -63.34
C LEU A 39 69.48 -8.76 -63.92
N ARG A 40 70.10 -9.18 -65.02
CA ARG A 40 70.33 -10.55 -65.46
C ARG A 40 71.39 -11.23 -64.59
N GLN A 41 71.41 -12.58 -64.66
CA GLN A 41 72.41 -13.56 -64.17
C GLN A 41 72.13 -14.03 -62.73
N ALA A 42 72.00 -15.33 -62.42
CA ALA A 42 72.54 -16.51 -63.08
C ALA A 42 71.63 -17.74 -62.83
N ALA A 43 71.43 -18.55 -63.87
CA ALA A 43 71.36 -20.01 -63.82
C ALA A 43 71.11 -20.49 -65.25
N GLU A 44 72.22 -20.69 -65.94
CA GLU A 44 72.33 -21.16 -67.31
C GLU A 44 72.30 -22.70 -67.35
N LYS A 45 71.84 -23.24 -68.49
CA LYS A 45 71.78 -24.66 -68.91
C LYS A 45 70.54 -25.41 -68.39
N THR A 46 69.59 -25.83 -69.23
CA THR A 46 69.79 -26.68 -70.42
C THR A 46 68.57 -26.59 -71.37
N SER A 47 68.86 -26.47 -72.68
CA SER A 47 68.07 -26.83 -73.89
C SER A 47 66.58 -26.41 -73.99
N THR A 48 66.20 -25.40 -74.77
CA THR A 48 65.94 -25.37 -76.25
C THR A 48 64.84 -26.31 -76.78
N SER A 49 63.92 -25.68 -77.54
CA SER A 49 62.90 -26.21 -78.48
C SER A 49 61.55 -26.55 -77.81
N ALA A 50 60.50 -25.72 -77.81
CA ALA A 50 59.82 -24.98 -78.89
C ALA A 50 59.48 -25.91 -80.08
N ALA A 51 58.31 -25.95 -80.70
CA ALA A 51 57.01 -25.32 -80.53
C ALA A 51 56.04 -26.03 -81.50
N ALA A 52 54.75 -25.73 -81.35
CA ALA A 52 53.68 -25.87 -82.35
C ALA A 52 52.99 -27.25 -82.52
N ALA A 53 51.74 -27.32 -82.04
CA ALA A 53 50.53 -27.64 -82.82
C ALA A 53 49.43 -28.06 -81.82
N ALA A 54 48.55 -27.15 -81.41
CA ALA A 54 47.27 -26.84 -82.07
C ALA A 54 46.11 -27.70 -81.54
N LYS A 55 45.18 -27.00 -80.88
CA LYS A 55 43.73 -27.26 -80.79
C LYS A 55 43.29 -28.69 -80.43
N THR A 56 42.78 -28.85 -79.21
CA THR A 56 41.75 -29.86 -78.93
C THR A 56 40.63 -29.21 -78.11
N PRO A 57 39.36 -29.32 -78.54
CA PRO A 57 38.24 -28.65 -77.88
C PRO A 57 38.01 -29.21 -76.47
N GLN A 58 37.64 -28.31 -75.56
CA GLN A 58 37.22 -28.64 -74.19
C GLN A 58 36.09 -29.66 -74.22
N THR A 59 36.39 -30.92 -73.91
CA THR A 59 35.38 -31.88 -73.48
C THR A 59 35.04 -31.55 -72.04
N SER A 60 33.76 -31.33 -71.75
CA SER A 60 33.25 -31.10 -70.40
C SER A 60 33.65 -32.25 -69.47
N GLN A 61 34.68 -32.05 -68.64
CA GLN A 61 35.00 -32.99 -67.56
C GLN A 61 33.91 -32.88 -66.49
N GLY A 62 32.89 -33.72 -66.63
CA GLY A 62 31.83 -33.89 -65.64
C GLY A 62 32.32 -34.59 -64.38
N LEU A 63 31.44 -34.68 -63.38
CA LEU A 63 31.68 -35.25 -62.04
C LEU A 63 32.31 -36.66 -62.08
N ALA A 64 32.13 -37.42 -63.17
CA ALA A 64 32.73 -38.73 -63.39
C ALA A 64 34.27 -38.72 -63.38
N SER A 65 34.91 -37.62 -63.79
CA SER A 65 36.37 -37.46 -63.91
C SER A 65 37.13 -37.27 -62.59
N VAL A 66 36.41 -37.08 -61.47
CA VAL A 66 37.02 -36.83 -60.15
C VAL A 66 37.39 -38.16 -59.46
N PRO A 67 38.61 -38.31 -58.89
CA PRO A 67 38.99 -39.47 -58.09
C PRO A 67 37.98 -39.79 -56.98
N ASN A 68 37.68 -41.08 -56.77
CA ASN A 68 36.64 -41.51 -55.83
C ASN A 68 36.91 -41.06 -54.37
N LEU A 69 38.18 -40.95 -53.97
CA LEU A 69 38.56 -40.43 -52.65
C LEU A 69 38.13 -38.97 -52.46
N ILE A 70 38.29 -38.13 -53.49
CA ILE A 70 37.91 -36.71 -53.44
C ILE A 70 36.39 -36.58 -53.37
N LYS A 71 35.65 -37.41 -54.11
CA LYS A 71 34.19 -37.48 -54.01
C LYS A 71 33.75 -37.88 -52.59
N ALA A 72 34.33 -38.94 -52.04
CA ALA A 72 33.99 -39.43 -50.71
C ALA A 72 34.24 -38.37 -49.62
N LEU A 73 35.38 -37.69 -49.66
CA LEU A 73 35.72 -36.65 -48.68
C LEU A 73 34.82 -35.41 -48.80
N GLY A 74 34.51 -34.96 -50.02
CA GLY A 74 33.67 -33.78 -50.19
C GLY A 74 32.21 -34.03 -49.83
N PHE A 75 31.61 -35.13 -50.29
CA PHE A 75 30.23 -35.47 -49.93
C PHE A 75 30.12 -35.86 -48.45
N GLY A 76 31.16 -36.48 -47.86
CA GLY A 76 31.25 -36.69 -46.41
C GLY A 76 31.21 -35.38 -45.62
N GLY A 77 31.75 -34.30 -46.17
CA GLY A 77 31.70 -32.96 -45.57
C GLY A 77 30.29 -32.34 -45.47
N ILE A 78 29.26 -32.91 -46.11
CA ILE A 78 27.86 -32.49 -45.95
C ILE A 78 27.26 -33.06 -44.66
N ILE A 79 27.72 -34.23 -44.19
CA ILE A 79 27.10 -34.96 -43.08
C ILE A 79 26.91 -34.09 -41.84
N PRO A 80 27.90 -33.28 -41.38
CA PRO A 80 27.72 -32.46 -40.19
C PRO A 80 26.67 -31.34 -40.35
N PHE A 81 26.44 -30.83 -41.57
CA PHE A 81 25.39 -29.83 -41.83
C PHE A 81 23.98 -30.39 -41.62
N TRP A 82 23.80 -31.71 -41.74
CA TRP A 82 22.50 -32.37 -41.54
C TRP A 82 22.42 -33.04 -40.18
N ALA A 83 23.47 -33.72 -39.75
CA ALA A 83 23.50 -34.46 -38.48
C ALA A 83 23.35 -33.54 -37.26
N PHE A 84 23.91 -32.33 -37.32
CA PHE A 84 23.81 -31.35 -36.23
C PHE A 84 22.68 -30.32 -36.42
N SER A 85 21.83 -30.47 -37.45
CA SER A 85 20.63 -29.65 -37.52
C SER A 85 19.71 -29.97 -36.34
N PRO A 86 19.19 -28.97 -35.60
CA PRO A 86 18.26 -29.19 -34.47
C PRO A 86 17.04 -30.06 -34.84
N ALA A 87 16.63 -30.05 -36.11
CA ALA A 87 15.55 -30.88 -36.63
C ALA A 87 15.89 -32.39 -36.72
N VAL A 88 17.17 -32.74 -36.83
CA VAL A 88 17.64 -34.11 -37.14
C VAL A 88 18.47 -34.70 -36.01
N ALA A 89 19.23 -33.87 -35.28
CA ALA A 89 20.10 -34.30 -34.20
C ALA A 89 19.41 -35.16 -33.12
N PRO A 90 18.16 -34.86 -32.69
CA PRO A 90 17.45 -35.69 -31.71
C PRO A 90 17.07 -37.09 -32.22
N HIS A 91 17.01 -37.28 -33.53
CA HIS A 91 16.62 -38.55 -34.17
C HIS A 91 17.82 -39.45 -34.48
N LEU A 92 19.04 -38.95 -34.32
CA LEU A 92 20.27 -39.71 -34.47
C LEU A 92 20.76 -40.18 -33.09
N PRO A 93 21.51 -41.30 -33.00
CA PRO A 93 22.09 -41.78 -31.75
C PRO A 93 23.29 -40.94 -31.28
N LEU A 94 23.19 -39.61 -31.37
CA LEU A 94 24.23 -38.65 -30.96
C LEU A 94 24.35 -38.54 -29.44
N ASN A 95 23.35 -39.00 -28.68
CA ASN A 95 23.41 -39.13 -27.22
C ASN A 95 24.56 -40.05 -26.75
N LEU A 96 25.04 -40.97 -27.60
CA LEU A 96 26.24 -41.78 -27.32
C LEU A 96 27.52 -40.95 -27.19
N LEU A 97 27.54 -39.72 -27.72
CA LEU A 97 28.66 -38.79 -27.66
C LEU A 97 28.52 -37.76 -26.51
N GLY A 98 27.44 -37.86 -25.72
CA GLY A 98 27.13 -36.99 -24.59
C GLY A 98 25.91 -36.09 -24.83
N ASP A 99 25.03 -35.96 -23.82
CA ASP A 99 23.76 -35.22 -23.92
C ASP A 99 23.96 -33.73 -24.26
N THR A 100 25.10 -33.16 -23.88
CA THR A 100 25.51 -31.79 -24.23
C THR A 100 25.68 -31.57 -25.74
N VAL A 101 25.94 -32.63 -26.52
CA VAL A 101 26.10 -32.55 -27.98
C VAL A 101 24.74 -32.34 -28.66
N VAL A 102 23.70 -33.01 -28.17
CA VAL A 102 22.34 -32.86 -28.71
C VAL A 102 21.72 -31.54 -28.30
N GLN A 103 21.96 -31.09 -27.06
CA GLN A 103 21.50 -29.78 -26.57
C GLN A 103 22.15 -28.60 -27.31
N ASN A 104 23.40 -28.73 -27.79
CA ASN A 104 24.13 -27.68 -28.48
C ASN A 104 24.31 -27.95 -29.99
N ALA A 105 23.49 -28.82 -30.59
CA ALA A 105 23.65 -29.27 -31.97
C ALA A 105 23.67 -28.09 -32.98
N GLY A 106 22.78 -27.10 -32.82
CA GLY A 106 22.74 -25.92 -33.69
C GLY A 106 24.03 -25.09 -33.66
N LEU A 107 24.64 -24.93 -32.48
CA LEU A 107 25.91 -24.22 -32.34
C LEU A 107 27.06 -24.99 -33.02
N LEU A 108 27.07 -26.32 -32.92
CA LEU A 108 28.05 -27.18 -33.61
C LEU A 108 27.87 -27.11 -35.13
N GLN A 109 26.64 -27.05 -35.62
CA GLN A 109 26.32 -26.92 -37.05
C GLN A 109 26.84 -25.59 -37.63
N VAL A 110 26.58 -24.47 -36.95
CA VAL A 110 27.02 -23.12 -37.36
C VAL A 110 28.53 -22.93 -37.15
N GLY A 111 29.11 -23.52 -36.11
CA GLY A 111 30.57 -23.61 -35.90
C GLY A 111 31.28 -24.31 -37.05
N TYR A 112 30.73 -25.44 -37.49
CA TYR A 112 31.21 -26.16 -38.67
C TYR A 112 31.01 -25.34 -39.95
N GLY A 113 29.86 -24.67 -40.10
CA GLY A 113 29.58 -23.77 -41.23
C GLY A 113 30.60 -22.65 -41.38
N ALA A 114 30.93 -21.96 -40.27
CA ALA A 114 31.95 -20.91 -40.26
C ALA A 114 33.34 -21.44 -40.66
N THR A 115 33.68 -22.65 -40.20
CA THR A 115 34.94 -23.32 -40.52
C THR A 115 35.04 -23.62 -42.01
N ILE A 116 33.98 -24.16 -42.62
CA ILE A 116 33.93 -24.48 -44.04
C ILE A 116 34.00 -23.21 -44.90
N ILE A 117 33.24 -22.16 -44.57
CA ILE A 117 33.29 -20.87 -45.28
C ILE A 117 34.71 -20.27 -45.25
N SER A 118 35.38 -20.37 -44.11
CA SER A 118 36.76 -19.91 -43.95
C SER A 118 37.74 -20.71 -44.81
N PHE A 119 37.61 -22.03 -44.83
CA PHE A 119 38.42 -22.91 -45.68
C PHE A 119 38.29 -22.58 -47.16
N LEU A 120 37.09 -22.22 -47.61
CA LEU A 120 36.82 -21.86 -49.01
C LEU A 120 37.49 -20.55 -49.43
N GLY A 121 37.64 -19.60 -48.51
CA GLY A 121 38.51 -18.43 -48.70
C GLY A 121 39.97 -18.82 -48.89
N GLY A 122 40.47 -19.75 -48.07
CA GLY A 122 41.85 -20.24 -48.11
C GLY A 122 42.29 -20.87 -49.44
N VAL A 123 41.36 -21.51 -50.18
CA VAL A 123 41.63 -22.07 -51.52
C VAL A 123 42.14 -21.01 -52.50
N HIS A 124 41.61 -19.79 -52.43
CA HIS A 124 42.04 -18.69 -53.32
C HIS A 124 43.46 -18.22 -53.02
N TRP A 125 43.88 -18.29 -51.76
CA TRP A 125 45.26 -18.01 -51.36
C TRP A 125 46.22 -19.06 -51.94
N GLY A 126 45.88 -20.34 -51.84
CA GLY A 126 46.65 -21.46 -52.42
C GLY A 126 46.78 -21.37 -53.95
N LEU A 127 45.71 -20.99 -54.63
CA LEU A 127 45.71 -20.77 -56.08
C LEU A 127 46.49 -19.52 -56.49
N ALA A 128 46.44 -18.44 -55.69
CA ALA A 128 47.25 -17.25 -55.93
C ALA A 128 48.76 -17.55 -55.83
N MET A 129 49.16 -18.44 -54.92
CA MET A 129 50.57 -18.86 -54.76
C MET A 129 51.10 -19.73 -55.90
N THR A 130 50.21 -20.42 -56.63
CA THR A 130 50.58 -21.36 -57.71
C THR A 130 50.40 -20.77 -59.12
N SER A 131 49.74 -19.62 -59.25
CA SER A 131 49.43 -19.00 -60.54
C SER A 131 50.52 -18.02 -60.99
N LEU A 132 51.23 -18.33 -62.09
CA LEU A 132 52.18 -17.45 -62.80
C LEU A 132 51.47 -16.34 -63.63
N THR A 133 50.35 -15.79 -63.15
CA THR A 133 49.50 -14.83 -63.88
C THR A 133 49.80 -13.36 -63.52
N PRO A 134 49.45 -12.39 -64.38
CA PRO A 134 49.85 -11.00 -64.19
C PRO A 134 49.26 -10.36 -62.92
N LEU A 135 50.10 -9.54 -62.27
CA LEU A 135 49.95 -8.90 -60.94
C LEU A 135 48.54 -8.34 -60.57
N LYS A 136 47.70 -7.93 -61.53
CA LYS A 136 46.36 -7.36 -61.26
C LYS A 136 45.33 -8.39 -60.80
N LEU A 137 45.36 -9.64 -61.30
CA LEU A 137 44.43 -10.69 -60.84
C LEU A 137 44.86 -11.28 -59.49
N THR A 138 46.15 -11.20 -59.17
CA THR A 138 46.75 -11.78 -57.95
C THR A 138 46.31 -11.01 -56.70
N GLY A 139 46.31 -9.67 -56.74
CA GLY A 139 45.90 -8.84 -55.59
C GLY A 139 44.43 -9.02 -55.18
N GLN A 140 43.52 -9.15 -56.14
CA GLN A 140 42.09 -9.37 -55.85
C GLN A 140 41.83 -10.73 -55.19
N ARG A 141 42.63 -11.76 -55.51
CA ARG A 141 42.51 -13.09 -54.89
C ARG A 141 42.94 -13.09 -53.44
N TYR A 142 44.00 -12.36 -53.08
CA TYR A 142 44.44 -12.24 -51.69
C TYR A 142 43.40 -11.53 -50.81
N VAL A 143 42.75 -10.47 -51.33
CA VAL A 143 41.66 -9.80 -50.61
C VAL A 143 40.47 -10.75 -50.45
N TRP A 144 40.09 -11.44 -51.52
CA TRP A 144 38.98 -12.38 -51.48
C TRP A 144 39.25 -13.58 -50.57
N SER A 145 40.48 -14.03 -50.39
CA SER A 145 40.77 -15.15 -49.50
C SER A 145 40.54 -14.86 -48.01
N VAL A 146 40.55 -13.58 -47.60
CA VAL A 146 40.33 -13.17 -46.20
C VAL A 146 38.87 -12.83 -45.93
N MET A 147 38.14 -12.31 -46.92
CA MET A 147 36.77 -11.83 -46.76
C MET A 147 35.78 -12.90 -46.24
N PRO A 148 35.77 -14.16 -46.72
CA PRO A 148 34.92 -15.21 -46.17
C PRO A 148 35.19 -15.50 -44.69
N CYS A 149 36.45 -15.48 -44.24
CA CYS A 149 36.79 -15.72 -42.82
C CYS A 149 36.30 -14.56 -41.94
N LEU A 150 36.55 -13.31 -42.36
CA LEU A 150 36.13 -12.11 -41.61
C LEU A 150 34.60 -11.95 -41.53
N THR A 151 33.87 -12.50 -42.50
CA THR A 151 32.41 -12.46 -42.53
C THR A 151 31.78 -13.67 -41.84
N ALA A 152 32.44 -14.84 -41.85
CA ALA A 152 31.95 -16.04 -41.19
C ALA A 152 32.16 -16.02 -39.67
N TRP A 153 33.30 -15.52 -39.17
CA TRP A 153 33.60 -15.54 -37.73
C TRP A 153 32.57 -14.79 -36.85
N PRO A 154 32.12 -13.57 -37.20
CA PRO A 154 31.12 -12.84 -36.41
C PRO A 154 29.76 -13.54 -36.31
N THR A 155 29.44 -14.42 -37.27
CA THR A 155 28.16 -15.17 -37.22
C THR A 155 28.10 -16.12 -36.02
N LEU A 156 29.23 -16.51 -35.43
CA LEU A 156 29.27 -17.34 -34.23
C LEU A 156 28.83 -16.60 -32.96
N ALA A 157 28.79 -15.27 -32.98
CA ALA A 157 28.30 -14.45 -31.88
C ALA A 157 26.82 -14.04 -32.06
N MET A 158 26.16 -14.49 -33.13
CA MET A 158 24.76 -14.19 -33.43
C MET A 158 23.83 -15.29 -32.88
N PRO A 159 22.55 -14.96 -32.59
CA PRO A 159 21.51 -15.96 -32.34
C PRO A 159 21.44 -16.99 -33.48
N LEU A 160 21.04 -18.22 -33.17
CA LEU A 160 21.15 -19.37 -34.07
C LEU A 160 20.43 -19.14 -35.41
N GLU A 161 19.23 -18.55 -35.41
CA GLU A 161 18.48 -18.29 -36.64
C GLU A 161 19.19 -17.29 -37.57
N HIS A 162 19.84 -16.29 -36.99
CA HIS A 162 20.52 -15.20 -37.69
C HIS A 162 21.87 -15.70 -38.20
N ALA A 163 22.55 -16.53 -37.39
CA ALA A 163 23.80 -17.16 -37.76
C ALA A 163 23.62 -18.14 -38.94
N ALA A 164 22.64 -19.05 -38.86
CA ALA A 164 22.37 -20.04 -39.91
C ALA A 164 21.89 -19.40 -41.22
N SER A 165 21.03 -18.37 -41.15
CA SER A 165 20.57 -17.63 -42.34
C SER A 165 21.70 -16.85 -43.01
N MET A 166 22.50 -16.11 -42.24
CA MET A 166 23.64 -15.36 -42.76
C MET A 166 24.70 -16.28 -43.38
N GLN A 167 25.01 -17.41 -42.75
CA GLN A 167 25.95 -18.40 -43.32
C GLN A 167 25.41 -19.06 -44.60
N SER A 168 24.09 -19.29 -44.70
CA SER A 168 23.46 -19.81 -45.92
C SER A 168 23.62 -18.84 -47.09
N VAL A 169 23.37 -17.55 -46.85
CA VAL A 169 23.57 -16.49 -47.85
C VAL A 169 25.04 -16.36 -48.22
N LEU A 170 25.94 -16.43 -47.23
CA LEU A 170 27.37 -16.31 -47.44
C LEU A 170 27.93 -17.48 -48.27
N LEU A 171 27.49 -18.73 -48.02
CA LEU A 171 27.86 -19.90 -48.83
C LEU A 171 27.42 -19.75 -50.30
N ALA A 172 26.19 -19.27 -50.53
CA ALA A 172 25.68 -18.99 -51.86
C ALA A 172 26.48 -17.87 -52.55
N PHE A 173 26.81 -16.81 -51.83
CA PHE A 173 27.62 -15.70 -52.33
C PHE A 173 29.05 -16.15 -52.70
N VAL A 174 29.70 -16.94 -51.84
CA VAL A 174 31.02 -17.52 -52.12
C VAL A 174 30.99 -18.38 -53.39
N TYR A 175 29.95 -19.19 -53.59
CA TYR A 175 29.78 -19.95 -54.83
C TYR A 175 29.62 -19.07 -56.08
N LEU A 176 28.90 -17.95 -55.99
CA LEU A 176 28.75 -17.00 -57.11
C LEU A 176 30.08 -16.35 -57.48
N VAL A 177 30.89 -15.99 -56.47
CA VAL A 177 32.23 -15.45 -56.70
C VAL A 177 33.15 -16.50 -57.31
N ASP A 178 33.15 -17.73 -56.79
CA ASP A 178 33.88 -18.87 -57.38
C ASP A 178 33.48 -19.09 -58.85
N ARG A 179 32.17 -19.03 -59.16
CA ARG A 179 31.67 -19.13 -60.54
C ARG A 179 32.16 -17.99 -61.43
N GLY A 180 32.29 -16.79 -60.89
CA GLY A 180 32.89 -15.64 -61.58
C GLY A 180 34.36 -15.88 -61.94
N TRP A 181 35.13 -16.44 -61.01
CA TRP A 181 36.53 -16.83 -61.25
C TRP A 181 36.67 -17.99 -62.22
N PHE A 182 35.75 -18.96 -62.20
CA PHE A 182 35.69 -20.05 -63.17
C PHE A 182 35.48 -19.54 -64.61
N LYS A 183 34.55 -18.60 -64.82
CA LYS A 183 34.33 -17.97 -66.14
C LYS A 183 35.58 -17.23 -66.66
N LYS A 184 36.43 -16.74 -65.76
CA LYS A 184 37.72 -16.08 -66.08
C LYS A 184 38.88 -17.07 -66.25
N GLY A 185 38.61 -18.39 -66.29
CA GLY A 185 39.63 -19.43 -66.43
C GLY A 185 40.45 -19.70 -65.17
N GLY A 186 39.99 -19.21 -64.02
CA GLY A 186 40.74 -19.19 -62.76
C GLY A 186 40.53 -20.37 -61.81
N LEU A 187 39.68 -21.33 -62.17
CA LEU A 187 39.37 -22.53 -61.40
C LEU A 187 39.17 -23.72 -62.36
N PRO A 188 39.53 -24.96 -61.98
CA PRO A 188 39.34 -26.12 -62.84
C PRO A 188 37.85 -26.54 -62.93
N PRO A 189 37.39 -27.09 -64.09
CA PRO A 189 35.98 -27.48 -64.28
C PRO A 189 35.44 -28.50 -63.27
N TRP A 190 36.27 -29.45 -62.86
CA TRP A 190 35.88 -30.49 -61.91
C TRP A 190 35.57 -29.92 -60.51
N TYR A 191 36.25 -28.84 -60.10
CA TYR A 191 36.03 -28.18 -58.82
C TYR A 191 34.65 -27.53 -58.77
N MET A 192 34.24 -26.83 -59.84
CA MET A 192 32.91 -26.21 -59.92
C MET A 192 31.78 -27.23 -60.05
N ALA A 193 32.01 -28.35 -60.75
CA ALA A 193 31.04 -29.43 -60.87
C ALA A 193 30.72 -30.07 -59.50
N MET A 194 31.70 -30.11 -58.60
CA MET A 194 31.55 -30.63 -57.24
C MET A 194 31.06 -29.56 -56.26
N ARG A 195 31.46 -28.29 -56.44
CA ARG A 195 31.10 -27.18 -55.55
C ARG A 195 29.60 -26.92 -55.47
N LEU A 196 28.88 -27.03 -56.61
CA LEU A 196 27.44 -26.79 -56.68
C LEU A 196 26.63 -27.73 -55.77
N PRO A 197 26.71 -29.08 -55.92
CA PRO A 197 25.95 -29.98 -55.05
C PRO A 197 26.34 -29.88 -53.57
N LEU A 198 27.62 -29.63 -53.26
CA LEU A 198 28.06 -29.43 -51.87
C LEU A 198 27.49 -28.15 -51.24
N THR A 199 27.47 -27.06 -52.00
CA THR A 199 26.92 -25.77 -51.52
C THR A 199 25.41 -25.87 -51.34
N VAL A 200 24.71 -26.51 -52.29
CA VAL A 200 23.26 -26.76 -52.17
C VAL A 200 22.95 -27.64 -50.96
N GLY A 201 23.72 -28.72 -50.74
CA GLY A 201 23.55 -29.60 -49.59
C GLY A 201 23.79 -28.90 -48.25
N ALA A 202 24.81 -28.04 -48.16
CA ALA A 202 25.10 -27.26 -46.95
C ALA A 202 24.04 -26.19 -46.67
N VAL A 203 23.61 -25.44 -47.70
CA VAL A 203 22.56 -24.41 -47.58
C VAL A 203 21.23 -25.04 -47.19
N ALA A 204 20.88 -26.20 -47.75
CA ALA A 204 19.65 -26.90 -47.38
C ALA A 204 19.66 -27.36 -45.91
N GLY A 205 20.79 -27.86 -45.41
CA GLY A 205 20.94 -28.23 -44.00
C GLY A 205 20.79 -27.05 -43.03
N LEU A 206 21.36 -25.88 -43.38
CA LEU A 206 21.21 -24.65 -42.60
C LEU A 206 19.80 -24.05 -42.70
N ALA A 207 19.17 -24.12 -43.87
CA ALA A 207 17.80 -23.61 -44.08
C ALA A 207 16.75 -24.43 -43.29
N MET A 208 16.98 -25.73 -43.11
CA MET A 208 16.15 -26.58 -42.26
C MET A 208 16.17 -26.09 -40.80
N THR A 209 17.35 -25.72 -40.29
CA THR A 209 17.50 -25.15 -38.94
C THR A 209 16.75 -23.83 -38.81
N VAL A 210 16.84 -22.95 -39.81
CA VAL A 210 16.05 -21.70 -39.82
C VAL A 210 14.55 -21.98 -39.77
N SER A 211 14.08 -23.02 -40.48
CA SER A 211 12.66 -23.36 -40.57
C SER A 211 12.11 -23.95 -39.26
N THR A 212 12.91 -24.71 -38.52
CA THR A 212 12.51 -25.27 -37.22
C THR A 212 12.42 -24.24 -36.12
N GLU A 213 13.36 -23.28 -36.07
CA GLU A 213 13.33 -22.22 -35.06
C GLU A 213 12.15 -21.24 -35.30
N ILE A 214 11.86 -20.90 -36.57
CA ILE A 214 10.69 -20.09 -36.93
C ILE A 214 9.36 -20.78 -36.54
N SER A 215 9.33 -22.11 -36.54
CA SER A 215 8.14 -22.88 -36.17
C SER A 215 7.98 -23.07 -34.65
N ALA A 216 9.08 -23.01 -33.89
CA ALA A 216 9.07 -23.09 -32.42
C ALA A 216 8.52 -21.81 -31.77
N ASP A 217 8.69 -20.66 -32.44
CA ASP A 217 8.24 -19.33 -32.00
C ASP A 217 6.71 -19.15 -31.98
N GLN A 218 5.94 -20.12 -32.48
CA GLN A 218 4.46 -20.09 -32.47
C GLN A 218 3.81 -21.02 -31.42
N ALA A 219 4.59 -21.75 -30.62
CA ALA A 219 4.05 -22.79 -29.73
C ALA A 219 4.21 -22.52 -28.21
N SER A 220 4.77 -21.38 -27.81
CA SER A 220 4.85 -20.96 -26.40
C SER A 220 3.56 -20.24 -25.94
N PRO A 221 3.14 -20.41 -24.66
CA PRO A 221 2.18 -19.49 -24.03
C PRO A 221 2.72 -18.05 -24.11
N PRO A 222 1.87 -17.00 -23.99
CA PRO A 222 2.30 -15.63 -24.28
C PRO A 222 3.56 -15.28 -23.49
N ASP A 223 4.62 -14.94 -24.22
CA ASP A 223 5.86 -14.42 -23.66
C ASP A 223 5.57 -13.24 -22.70
N PRO A 224 6.44 -13.03 -21.69
CA PRO A 224 6.37 -11.85 -20.83
C PRO A 224 6.26 -10.62 -21.72
N ALA A 225 5.23 -9.81 -21.46
CA ALA A 225 4.81 -8.67 -22.26
C ALA A 225 5.99 -8.01 -22.99
N VAL A 226 5.99 -8.08 -24.34
CA VAL A 226 6.97 -7.35 -25.15
C VAL A 226 6.97 -5.91 -24.66
N ILE A 227 8.09 -5.49 -24.06
CA ILE A 227 8.22 -4.15 -23.49
C ILE A 227 8.19 -3.16 -24.66
N THR A 228 7.04 -2.54 -24.87
CA THR A 228 6.78 -1.62 -26.00
C THR A 228 7.06 -0.17 -25.64
N ASN A 229 7.11 0.15 -24.33
CA ASN A 229 7.27 1.50 -23.84
C ASN A 229 8.12 1.58 -22.56
N SER A 230 8.56 2.78 -22.22
CA SER A 230 9.41 3.03 -21.06
C SER A 230 8.72 2.75 -19.72
N LYS A 231 7.39 2.77 -19.66
CA LYS A 231 6.63 2.47 -18.44
C LYS A 231 6.63 0.97 -18.16
N GLU A 232 6.38 0.15 -19.18
CA GLU A 232 6.52 -1.32 -19.09
C GLU A 232 7.96 -1.73 -18.71
N LEU A 233 8.96 -0.99 -19.20
CA LEU A 233 10.35 -1.21 -18.77
C LEU A 233 10.54 -0.86 -17.29
N GLN A 234 9.98 0.25 -16.82
CA GLN A 234 10.06 0.63 -15.41
C GLN A 234 9.34 -0.40 -14.52
N ASP A 235 8.14 -0.82 -14.90
CA ASP A 235 7.33 -1.78 -14.13
C ASP A 235 7.96 -3.19 -14.10
N SER A 236 8.79 -3.56 -15.09
CA SER A 236 9.56 -4.81 -15.07
C SER A 236 10.84 -4.76 -14.20
N ILE A 237 11.43 -3.57 -14.01
CA ILE A 237 12.65 -3.40 -13.20
C ILE A 237 12.32 -3.11 -11.73
N TYR A 238 11.38 -2.19 -11.50
CA TYR A 238 11.07 -1.63 -10.19
C TYR A 238 9.76 -2.17 -9.65
N THR A 239 9.82 -2.80 -8.49
CA THR A 239 8.61 -3.11 -7.69
C THR A 239 8.38 -1.97 -6.73
N LYS A 240 7.26 -1.26 -6.85
CA LYS A 240 6.91 -0.11 -6.00
C LYS A 240 5.83 -0.48 -4.99
N LEU A 241 6.01 -0.06 -3.73
CA LEU A 241 4.99 -0.26 -2.70
C LEU A 241 3.74 0.57 -2.98
N ARG A 242 2.56 0.00 -2.77
CA ARG A 242 1.29 0.73 -2.80
C ARG A 242 0.87 1.11 -1.39
N PHE A 243 0.90 2.40 -1.09
CA PHE A 243 0.51 2.94 0.24
C PHE A 243 -1.01 2.90 0.52
N THR A 244 -1.81 2.31 -0.38
CA THR A 244 -3.20 1.95 -0.10
C THR A 244 -3.31 0.71 0.80
N SER A 245 -2.27 -0.13 0.80
CA SER A 245 -2.24 -1.42 1.52
C SER A 245 -0.94 -1.65 2.29
N GLY A 246 0.08 -0.81 2.06
CA GLY A 246 1.29 -0.70 2.87
C GLY A 246 1.32 0.62 3.64
N GLY A 247 2.17 0.68 4.67
CA GLY A 247 2.29 1.82 5.57
C GLY A 247 3.72 2.34 5.66
N ALA A 248 3.88 3.62 6.00
CA ALA A 248 5.15 4.21 6.36
C ALA A 248 5.06 4.79 7.77
N CYS A 249 6.06 4.54 8.60
CA CYS A 249 6.20 5.21 9.88
C CYS A 249 6.58 6.67 9.62
N ILE A 250 5.88 7.62 10.23
CA ILE A 250 6.05 9.05 9.97
C ILE A 250 6.75 9.71 11.16
N ARG A 251 7.50 10.79 10.91
CA ARG A 251 8.09 11.61 11.97
C ARG A 251 7.06 12.58 12.53
N LEU A 252 6.89 12.52 13.84
CA LEU A 252 6.19 13.53 14.62
C LEU A 252 7.19 14.29 15.49
N LEU A 253 6.89 15.56 15.76
CA LEU A 253 7.65 16.36 16.71
C LEU A 253 6.81 16.68 17.92
N THR A 254 7.44 16.59 19.08
CA THR A 254 6.89 16.95 20.37
C THR A 254 7.58 18.19 20.92
N ARG A 255 7.19 18.66 22.10
CA ARG A 255 7.93 19.73 22.80
C ARG A 255 9.37 19.33 23.13
N THR A 256 9.61 18.05 23.40
CA THR A 256 10.90 17.53 23.88
C THR A 256 11.81 17.04 22.76
N GLY A 257 11.28 16.71 21.58
CA GLY A 257 12.10 16.27 20.45
C GLY A 257 11.28 15.68 19.31
N VAL A 258 11.77 14.57 18.77
CA VAL A 258 11.17 13.87 17.62
C VAL A 258 10.91 12.41 17.95
N VAL A 259 9.82 11.87 17.43
CA VAL A 259 9.48 10.43 17.49
C VAL A 259 9.13 9.92 16.09
N GLY A 260 9.01 8.60 15.94
CA GLY A 260 8.75 7.96 14.66
C GLY A 260 9.97 7.96 13.75
N CYS A 261 9.75 7.95 12.44
CA CYS A 261 10.78 7.57 11.47
C CYS A 261 11.03 8.65 10.42
N ALA A 262 12.27 8.77 9.96
CA ALA A 262 12.59 9.45 8.70
C ALA A 262 13.91 8.98 8.13
N THR A 263 14.21 9.40 6.91
CA THR A 263 15.56 9.27 6.36
C THR A 263 16.55 10.19 7.09
N PRO A 264 17.82 9.78 7.26
CA PRO A 264 18.86 10.59 7.91
C PRO A 264 19.13 11.95 7.25
N THR A 265 18.85 12.07 5.95
CA THR A 265 19.03 13.27 5.13
C THR A 265 17.78 13.50 4.27
N SER A 266 17.66 14.68 3.65
CA SER A 266 16.61 15.00 2.66
C SER A 266 16.76 14.23 1.33
N THR A 267 17.45 13.09 1.34
CA THR A 267 17.82 12.31 0.17
C THR A 267 17.41 10.86 0.35
N GLN A 268 17.14 10.19 -0.77
CA GLN A 268 16.83 8.77 -0.81
C GLN A 268 17.95 7.93 -0.17
N VAL A 269 17.56 6.92 0.60
CA VAL A 269 18.46 5.91 1.17
C VAL A 269 18.34 4.64 0.34
N THR A 270 19.46 3.99 0.01
CA THR A 270 19.47 2.72 -0.72
C THR A 270 20.39 1.72 -0.04
N GLY A 271 19.89 0.51 0.21
CA GLY A 271 20.67 -0.55 0.85
C GLY A 271 20.27 -1.95 0.37
N PRO A 272 21.18 -2.94 0.49
CA PRO A 272 20.92 -4.33 0.10
C PRO A 272 19.87 -4.97 1.01
N LEU A 273 18.98 -5.77 0.41
CA LEU A 273 17.95 -6.49 1.15
C LEU A 273 18.54 -7.69 1.90
N LEU A 274 18.24 -7.80 3.19
CA LEU A 274 18.63 -8.90 4.06
C LEU A 274 17.46 -9.34 4.94
N ALA A 275 17.08 -10.62 4.85
CA ALA A 275 16.12 -11.20 5.78
C ALA A 275 16.77 -11.45 7.15
N VAL A 276 16.15 -10.95 8.23
CA VAL A 276 16.65 -11.07 9.61
C VAL A 276 15.60 -11.70 10.52
N ALA A 277 16.06 -12.34 11.59
CA ALA A 277 15.20 -12.79 12.70
C ALA A 277 15.21 -11.75 13.84
N ALA A 278 14.20 -11.78 14.72
CA ALA A 278 14.11 -10.86 15.86
C ALA A 278 15.35 -10.83 16.78
N THR A 279 16.12 -11.92 16.84
CA THR A 279 17.30 -12.08 17.70
C THR A 279 18.63 -11.78 17.01
N THR A 280 18.61 -11.38 15.75
CA THR A 280 19.83 -11.10 14.97
C THR A 280 20.63 -9.97 15.62
N SER A 281 21.93 -10.15 15.78
CA SER A 281 22.83 -9.14 16.37
C SER A 281 23.32 -8.13 15.31
N ALA A 282 23.68 -6.91 15.73
CA ALA A 282 24.19 -5.89 14.82
C ALA A 282 25.45 -6.36 14.05
N ASN A 283 26.30 -7.18 14.67
CA ASN A 283 27.53 -7.70 14.06
C ASN A 283 27.30 -8.68 12.90
N GLU A 284 26.10 -9.28 12.84
CA GLU A 284 25.70 -10.19 11.76
C GLU A 284 25.09 -9.46 10.57
N ILE A 285 24.77 -8.17 10.73
CA ILE A 285 24.13 -7.35 9.71
C ILE A 285 25.21 -6.50 9.04
N PRO A 286 25.43 -6.63 7.72
CA PRO A 286 26.36 -5.74 7.02
C PRO A 286 25.89 -4.29 7.08
N LEU A 287 26.84 -3.38 7.27
CA LEU A 287 26.58 -1.95 7.37
C LEU A 287 25.78 -1.44 6.16
N GLY A 288 24.72 -0.68 6.43
CA GLY A 288 23.84 -0.09 5.43
C GLY A 288 22.83 -1.06 4.82
N SER A 289 22.61 -2.24 5.41
CA SER A 289 21.60 -3.19 4.95
C SER A 289 20.18 -2.74 5.29
N VAL A 290 19.23 -3.16 4.46
CA VAL A 290 17.79 -3.02 4.71
C VAL A 290 17.26 -4.35 5.25
N ALA A 291 16.84 -4.34 6.51
CA ALA A 291 16.34 -5.51 7.20
C ALA A 291 14.90 -5.83 6.77
N ILE A 292 14.66 -7.06 6.32
CA ILE A 292 13.32 -7.60 6.10
C ILE A 292 12.99 -8.53 7.26
N ILE A 293 11.87 -8.27 7.94
CA ILE A 293 11.43 -9.02 9.12
C ILE A 293 9.97 -9.44 8.98
N SER A 294 9.60 -10.59 9.57
CA SER A 294 8.20 -11.00 9.59
C SER A 294 7.38 -10.09 10.52
N ALA A 295 6.07 -10.00 10.31
CA ALA A 295 5.21 -9.16 11.13
C ALA A 295 5.22 -9.60 12.61
N GLU A 296 5.28 -10.90 12.88
CA GLU A 296 5.26 -11.51 14.21
C GLU A 296 6.54 -11.20 15.01
N ASP A 297 7.68 -11.14 14.33
CA ASP A 297 8.99 -10.86 14.92
C ASP A 297 9.28 -9.34 15.02
N ALA A 298 8.53 -8.51 14.30
CA ALA A 298 8.81 -7.08 14.15
C ALA A 298 8.79 -6.32 15.48
N GLY A 299 7.80 -6.54 16.34
CA GLY A 299 7.66 -5.79 17.60
C GLY A 299 8.90 -5.87 18.50
N LYS A 300 9.39 -7.09 18.74
CA LYS A 300 10.61 -7.31 19.54
C LYS A 300 11.85 -6.72 18.90
N PHE A 301 11.97 -6.82 17.58
CA PHE A 301 13.09 -6.26 16.85
C PHE A 301 13.09 -4.73 16.88
N LEU A 302 11.94 -4.08 16.69
CA LEU A 302 11.80 -2.63 16.75
C LEU A 302 12.07 -2.08 18.15
N GLN A 303 11.60 -2.78 19.20
CA GLN A 303 11.94 -2.43 20.57
C GLN A 303 13.46 -2.46 20.80
N ARG A 304 14.16 -3.48 20.28
CA ARG A 304 15.63 -3.55 20.31
C ARG A 304 16.26 -2.42 19.50
N CYS A 305 15.76 -2.11 18.31
CA CYS A 305 16.22 -0.97 17.51
C CYS A 305 16.10 0.35 18.29
N GLY A 306 15.06 0.52 19.12
CA GLY A 306 14.91 1.71 19.97
C GLY A 306 15.94 1.82 21.09
N LEU A 307 16.49 0.70 21.56
CA LEU A 307 17.40 0.63 22.70
C LEU A 307 18.88 0.47 22.31
N GLU A 308 19.17 -0.21 21.19
CA GLU A 308 20.52 -0.58 20.75
C GLU A 308 21.06 0.39 19.67
N THR A 309 21.95 1.31 20.05
CA THR A 309 22.56 2.28 19.11
C THR A 309 23.36 1.63 17.99
N ASP A 310 23.99 0.48 18.25
CA ASP A 310 24.76 -0.26 17.24
C ASP A 310 23.86 -0.75 16.10
N LEU A 311 22.65 -1.19 16.43
CA LEU A 311 21.67 -1.62 15.44
C LEU A 311 21.16 -0.43 14.62
N GLN A 312 20.92 0.72 15.27
CA GLN A 312 20.52 1.95 14.59
C GLN A 312 21.56 2.44 13.58
N ASN A 313 22.84 2.40 13.95
CA ASN A 313 23.93 2.82 13.08
C ASN A 313 24.24 1.82 11.95
N THR A 314 23.86 0.56 12.12
CA THR A 314 24.11 -0.50 11.14
C THR A 314 23.06 -0.52 10.02
N LEU A 315 21.80 -0.22 10.34
CA LEU A 315 20.67 -0.34 9.42
C LEU A 315 20.48 0.90 8.53
N ALA A 316 20.15 0.66 7.26
CA ALA A 316 19.67 1.71 6.35
C ALA A 316 18.15 1.89 6.38
N GLY A 317 17.41 0.89 6.87
CA GLY A 317 15.96 0.89 7.02
C GLY A 317 15.40 -0.49 7.34
N VAL A 318 14.11 -0.54 7.66
CA VAL A 318 13.41 -1.78 8.04
C VAL A 318 12.14 -1.95 7.22
N LEU A 319 11.93 -3.15 6.68
CA LEU A 319 10.74 -3.55 5.95
C LEU A 319 10.04 -4.67 6.72
N ILE A 320 8.84 -4.40 7.20
CA ILE A 320 7.98 -5.36 7.89
C ILE A 320 7.12 -6.06 6.84
N GLN A 321 7.18 -7.38 6.80
CA GLN A 321 6.35 -8.17 5.89
C GLN A 321 4.86 -8.03 6.25
N HIS A 322 4.01 -8.24 5.26
CA HIS A 322 2.57 -8.37 5.46
C HIS A 322 2.26 -9.59 6.35
N SER A 323 1.46 -9.39 7.39
CA SER A 323 0.98 -10.49 8.25
C SER A 323 -0.13 -11.26 7.54
N LEU A 324 -0.03 -12.58 7.51
CA LEU A 324 -1.17 -13.44 7.13
C LEU A 324 -2.09 -13.74 8.32
N ALA A 325 -1.61 -13.52 9.54
CA ALA A 325 -2.42 -13.60 10.75
C ALA A 325 -3.21 -12.30 10.93
N ALA A 326 -4.42 -12.42 11.49
CA ALA A 326 -5.26 -11.27 11.83
C ALA A 326 -4.57 -10.30 12.80
N PHE A 327 -3.70 -10.81 13.66
CA PHE A 327 -2.88 -10.03 14.60
C PHE A 327 -1.53 -10.73 14.81
N PRO A 328 -0.39 -10.01 14.74
CA PRO A 328 0.95 -10.61 14.83
C PRO A 328 1.40 -10.95 16.26
N GLY A 329 0.60 -10.68 17.29
CA GLY A 329 0.89 -11.07 18.67
C GLY A 329 1.59 -10.00 19.52
N TRP A 330 1.68 -8.76 19.04
CA TRP A 330 2.23 -7.61 19.77
C TRP A 330 1.51 -6.33 19.39
N ASN A 331 1.54 -5.34 20.28
CA ASN A 331 0.79 -4.10 20.14
C ASN A 331 1.74 -2.88 20.23
N GLU A 332 1.55 -1.88 19.35
CA GLU A 332 2.40 -0.68 19.32
C GLU A 332 2.15 0.28 20.50
N ALA A 333 0.95 0.30 21.07
CA ALA A 333 0.60 1.13 22.22
C ALA A 333 1.37 0.67 23.49
N PRO A 334 1.54 1.52 24.50
CA PRO A 334 2.17 1.14 25.76
C PRO A 334 1.33 0.14 26.57
N VAL A 335 1.96 -0.48 27.57
CA VAL A 335 1.32 -1.43 28.48
C VAL A 335 0.22 -0.79 29.32
N ALA A 336 0.44 0.45 29.76
CA ALA A 336 -0.51 1.29 30.46
C ALA A 336 -0.76 2.56 29.63
N PRO A 337 -1.73 2.53 28.68
CA PRO A 337 -2.05 3.68 27.85
C PRO A 337 -2.43 4.90 28.66
N TYR A 338 -1.80 6.04 28.32
CA TYR A 338 -2.11 7.35 28.87
C TYR A 338 -1.98 7.44 30.41
N ALA A 339 -1.13 6.59 30.99
CA ALA A 339 -0.89 6.49 32.42
C ALA A 339 -0.56 7.84 33.07
N GLU A 340 0.18 8.71 32.39
CA GLU A 340 0.56 10.03 32.89
C GLU A 340 -0.63 10.94 33.18
N TYR A 341 -1.78 10.71 32.51
CA TYR A 341 -3.01 11.48 32.68
C TYR A 341 -4.06 10.78 33.55
N ALA A 342 -3.73 9.65 34.15
CA ALA A 342 -4.62 8.99 35.08
C ALA A 342 -4.98 9.91 36.25
N VAL A 343 -6.20 9.81 36.76
CA VAL A 343 -6.70 10.67 37.85
C VAL A 343 -5.96 10.35 39.15
N HIS A 344 -5.64 9.08 39.38
CA HIS A 344 -4.96 8.60 40.60
C HIS A 344 -3.67 7.84 40.30
N GLU A 345 -2.71 7.87 41.24
CA GLU A 345 -1.39 7.23 41.06
C GLU A 345 -1.48 5.72 40.84
N MET A 346 -2.38 5.02 41.55
CA MET A 346 -2.54 3.56 41.43
C MET A 346 -3.00 3.10 40.04
N GLN A 347 -3.52 4.02 39.21
CA GLN A 347 -3.95 3.73 37.85
C GLN A 347 -2.79 3.74 36.85
N ARG A 348 -1.66 4.38 37.18
CA ARG A 348 -0.56 4.63 36.24
C ARG A 348 0.20 3.37 35.84
N ASP A 349 0.33 2.43 36.76
CA ASP A 349 1.12 1.21 36.54
C ASP A 349 0.26 0.00 36.14
N TYR A 350 -1.05 0.19 36.00
CA TYR A 350 -1.95 -0.91 35.75
C TYR A 350 -1.92 -1.34 34.26
N PRO A 351 -1.65 -2.62 33.97
CA PRO A 351 -1.42 -3.09 32.61
C PRO A 351 -2.73 -3.34 31.87
N TRP A 352 -3.46 -2.29 31.52
CA TRP A 352 -4.70 -2.41 30.72
C TRP A 352 -4.45 -3.11 29.37
N ASN A 353 -3.27 -2.92 28.78
CA ASN A 353 -2.84 -3.50 27.51
C ASN A 353 -1.55 -4.34 27.69
N PRO A 354 -1.62 -5.57 28.23
CA PRO A 354 -0.43 -6.36 28.55
C PRO A 354 0.48 -6.69 27.33
N ALA A 355 -0.06 -6.60 26.10
CA ALA A 355 0.69 -6.83 24.86
C ALA A 355 1.45 -5.60 24.33
N GLY A 356 1.37 -4.46 25.02
CA GLY A 356 1.92 -3.19 24.58
C GLY A 356 3.45 -3.11 24.59
N LEU A 357 4.03 -2.43 23.60
CA LEU A 357 5.47 -2.22 23.44
C LEU A 357 5.93 -0.76 23.48
N ASP A 358 5.00 0.20 23.47
CA ASP A 358 5.27 1.64 23.42
C ASP A 358 6.20 2.07 22.26
N LEU A 359 5.93 1.58 21.05
CA LEU A 359 6.75 1.90 19.87
C LEU A 359 6.52 3.33 19.36
N MET A 360 5.39 3.94 19.71
CA MET A 360 5.00 5.30 19.29
C MET A 360 5.85 6.40 19.91
N SER A 361 6.46 6.14 21.08
CA SER A 361 7.32 7.08 21.79
C SER A 361 8.79 7.04 21.31
N VAL A 362 9.13 6.06 20.45
CA VAL A 362 10.51 5.80 20.02
C VAL A 362 10.86 6.61 18.78
N SER A 363 12.10 7.12 18.73
CA SER A 363 12.66 7.77 17.55
C SER A 363 13.55 6.82 16.77
N PHE A 364 13.25 6.63 15.48
CA PHE A 364 14.04 5.82 14.57
C PHE A 364 14.78 6.71 13.55
N PRO A 365 16.12 6.62 13.46
CA PRO A 365 16.91 7.46 12.54
C PRO A 365 16.91 6.95 11.09
N PHE A 366 16.10 5.94 10.78
CA PHE A 366 15.98 5.32 9.47
C PHE A 366 14.50 5.08 9.13
N PRO A 367 14.15 4.94 7.84
CA PRO A 367 12.77 4.70 7.44
C PRO A 367 12.31 3.27 7.75
N ILE A 368 11.04 3.15 8.11
CA ILE A 368 10.37 1.87 8.41
C ILE A 368 9.07 1.79 7.61
N TYR A 369 8.88 0.69 6.89
CA TYR A 369 7.70 0.44 6.07
C TYR A 369 7.04 -0.88 6.42
N GLN A 370 5.71 -0.90 6.43
CA GLN A 370 4.93 -2.13 6.34
C GLN A 370 4.61 -2.40 4.87
N LEU A 371 5.00 -3.57 4.40
CA LEU A 371 4.79 -4.00 3.04
C LEU A 371 3.38 -4.56 2.85
N ASP A 372 2.82 -4.37 1.66
CA ASP A 372 1.65 -5.11 1.22
C ASP A 372 2.03 -6.55 0.83
N ASN A 373 1.03 -7.40 0.58
CA ASN A 373 1.24 -8.82 0.32
C ASN A 373 2.16 -9.07 -0.91
N GLU A 374 1.94 -8.34 -2.01
CA GLU A 374 2.71 -8.51 -3.25
C GLU A 374 4.17 -8.05 -3.07
N THR A 375 4.37 -6.87 -2.49
CA THR A 375 5.70 -6.30 -2.23
C THR A 375 6.46 -7.13 -1.19
N SER A 376 5.77 -7.72 -0.21
CA SER A 376 6.37 -8.63 0.78
C SER A 376 6.96 -9.87 0.13
N ALA A 377 6.18 -10.57 -0.70
CA ALA A 377 6.64 -11.77 -1.40
C ALA A 377 7.85 -11.45 -2.29
N ASN A 378 7.80 -10.32 -3.00
CA ASN A 378 8.89 -9.85 -3.85
C ASN A 378 10.16 -9.52 -3.04
N ALA A 379 10.04 -8.80 -1.91
CA ALA A 379 11.15 -8.45 -1.04
C ALA A 379 11.86 -9.69 -0.47
N VAL A 380 11.09 -10.67 0.02
CA VAL A 380 11.63 -11.92 0.58
C VAL A 380 12.37 -12.71 -0.50
N GLN A 381 11.79 -12.86 -1.69
CA GLN A 381 12.44 -13.55 -2.81
C GLN A 381 13.77 -12.90 -3.19
N ARG A 382 13.80 -11.56 -3.28
CA ARG A 382 15.01 -10.78 -3.59
C ARG A 382 16.08 -10.91 -2.51
N ALA A 383 15.69 -10.95 -1.23
CA ALA A 383 16.62 -11.16 -0.13
C ALA A 383 17.23 -12.58 -0.12
N GLN A 384 16.43 -13.60 -0.47
CA GLN A 384 16.93 -14.97 -0.64
C GLN A 384 17.98 -15.05 -1.75
N TYR A 385 17.73 -14.40 -2.90
CA TYR A 385 18.71 -14.29 -3.97
C TYR A 385 20.03 -13.67 -3.49
N ASN A 386 19.99 -12.55 -2.75
CA ASN A 386 21.19 -11.92 -2.21
C ASN A 386 21.98 -12.86 -1.28
N ARG A 387 21.29 -13.65 -0.46
CA ARG A 387 21.90 -14.62 0.45
C ARG A 387 22.62 -15.74 -0.32
N GLU A 388 22.04 -16.21 -1.41
CA GLU A 388 22.65 -17.25 -2.27
C GLU A 388 23.91 -16.73 -2.96
N GLN A 389 23.88 -15.52 -3.50
CA GLN A 389 25.06 -14.89 -4.12
C GLN A 389 26.23 -14.73 -3.13
N THR A 390 25.92 -14.38 -1.87
CA THR A 390 26.95 -14.23 -0.81
C THR A 390 27.63 -15.57 -0.48
N LYS A 391 26.89 -16.70 -0.54
CA LYS A 391 27.46 -18.04 -0.36
C LYS A 391 28.37 -18.46 -1.51
N ILE A 392 28.01 -18.11 -2.75
CA ILE A 392 28.82 -18.41 -3.95
C ILE A 392 30.16 -17.68 -3.88
N GLY A 393 30.18 -16.41 -3.44
CA GLY A 393 31.41 -15.64 -3.27
C GLY A 393 32.36 -16.19 -2.19
N SER A 394 31.83 -16.82 -1.15
CA SER A 394 32.63 -17.40 -0.05
C SER A 394 33.12 -18.83 -0.32
N GLY A 395 32.58 -19.51 -1.34
CA GLY A 395 32.87 -20.92 -1.66
C GLY A 395 33.98 -21.17 -2.69
N SER A 396 34.56 -20.13 -3.30
CA SER A 396 35.53 -20.27 -4.41
C SER A 396 36.99 -19.98 -4.03
N GLY A 397 37.29 -19.84 -2.73
CA GLY A 397 38.64 -19.53 -2.22
C GLY A 397 39.24 -20.63 -1.36
N SER A 398 39.55 -21.80 -1.94
CA SER A 398 40.54 -22.69 -1.34
C SER A 398 41.92 -22.06 -1.51
N GLY A 399 42.29 -21.21 -0.55
CA GLY A 399 43.55 -20.48 -0.53
C GLY A 399 43.80 -19.91 0.86
N SER A 400 44.55 -20.68 1.67
CA SER A 400 45.01 -20.31 3.01
C SER A 400 45.69 -18.93 3.00
N GLY A 401 45.15 -18.00 3.79
CA GLY A 401 45.70 -16.67 4.01
C GLY A 401 44.86 -15.90 5.01
N GLY A 402 45.23 -15.96 6.29
CA GLY A 402 44.54 -15.26 7.36
C GLY A 402 44.57 -13.73 7.17
N GLY A 403 43.39 -13.12 7.25
CA GLY A 403 43.18 -11.68 7.31
C GLY A 403 41.69 -11.42 7.52
N GLY A 404 41.31 -11.03 8.73
CA GLY A 404 39.92 -10.71 9.07
C GLY A 404 39.43 -9.50 8.28
N GLY A 405 38.42 -9.72 7.44
CA GLY A 405 37.65 -8.70 6.76
C GLY A 405 36.22 -9.20 6.62
N GLY A 406 35.25 -8.46 7.16
CA GLY A 406 33.85 -8.86 7.23
C GLY A 406 33.26 -9.19 5.86
N GLY A 407 32.54 -10.30 5.78
CA GLY A 407 31.81 -10.71 4.59
C GLY A 407 30.63 -9.78 4.34
N GLY A 408 30.82 -8.77 3.49
CA GLY A 408 29.72 -7.93 3.00
C GLY A 408 28.84 -8.70 2.01
N ILE A 409 27.53 -8.39 2.02
CA ILE A 409 26.61 -8.84 0.97
C ILE A 409 26.97 -8.11 -0.32
N GLY A 410 27.43 -8.87 -1.31
CA GLY A 410 27.94 -8.34 -2.58
C GLY A 410 29.42 -8.02 -2.52
N GLY A 411 30.26 -8.94 -3.02
CA GLY A 411 31.60 -8.56 -3.45
C GLY A 411 31.51 -7.54 -4.58
N GLU A 412 32.56 -6.77 -4.84
CA GLU A 412 32.64 -5.68 -5.83
C GLU A 412 32.24 -6.05 -7.29
N SER A 413 31.84 -7.30 -7.56
CA SER A 413 31.62 -7.86 -8.90
C SER A 413 30.23 -8.49 -9.13
N THR A 414 29.29 -8.44 -8.19
CA THR A 414 27.98 -9.12 -8.33
C THR A 414 26.80 -8.16 -8.16
N ALA A 415 25.74 -8.33 -8.98
CA ALA A 415 24.49 -7.61 -8.84
C ALA A 415 23.77 -7.98 -7.53
N VAL A 416 23.17 -6.99 -6.86
CA VAL A 416 22.52 -7.14 -5.55
C VAL A 416 21.13 -6.50 -5.60
N ASN A 417 20.12 -7.18 -5.07
CA ASN A 417 18.80 -6.58 -4.91
C ASN A 417 18.81 -5.59 -3.74
N VAL A 418 18.31 -4.39 -4.00
CA VAL A 418 18.30 -3.28 -3.05
C VAL A 418 16.88 -2.74 -2.86
N ALA A 419 16.65 -2.10 -1.72
CA ALA A 419 15.52 -1.21 -1.52
C ALA A 419 16.02 0.24 -1.56
N ARG A 420 15.34 1.07 -2.34
CA ARG A 420 15.45 2.53 -2.31
C ARG A 420 14.24 3.08 -1.58
N MET A 421 14.49 3.85 -0.54
CA MET A 421 13.50 4.39 0.38
C MET A 421 13.61 5.90 0.44
N GLU A 422 12.47 6.58 0.45
CA GLU A 422 12.37 8.02 0.63
C GLU A 422 11.31 8.34 1.68
N LEU A 423 11.78 8.94 2.77
CA LEU A 423 10.96 9.41 3.89
C LEU A 423 11.55 10.74 4.39
N SER A 424 11.78 11.65 3.46
CA SER A 424 12.35 12.97 3.72
C SER A 424 11.33 13.84 4.43
N MET A 425 11.74 14.45 5.54
CA MET A 425 10.90 15.33 6.37
C MET A 425 11.52 16.72 6.40
N GLU A 426 10.71 17.77 6.24
CA GLU A 426 11.17 19.16 6.26
C GLU A 426 11.54 19.63 7.68
N ALA A 427 10.77 19.19 8.68
CA ALA A 427 10.92 19.61 10.07
C ALA A 427 12.08 18.92 10.80
N THR A 428 12.77 19.69 11.63
CA THR A 428 13.80 19.21 12.57
C THR A 428 13.67 19.92 13.93
N GLY A 429 14.29 19.36 14.97
CA GLY A 429 14.27 19.95 16.31
C GLY A 429 13.01 19.55 17.09
N ASN A 430 12.24 20.53 17.56
CA ASN A 430 11.03 20.33 18.35
C ASN A 430 9.80 21.02 17.70
N ALA A 431 8.63 20.82 18.29
CA ALA A 431 7.38 21.40 17.78
C ALA A 431 7.43 22.93 17.63
N SER A 432 8.01 23.63 18.61
CA SER A 432 8.07 25.10 18.63
C SER A 432 8.94 25.68 17.50
N SER A 433 10.13 25.10 17.30
CA SER A 433 11.02 25.50 16.20
C SER A 433 10.39 25.23 14.84
N CYS A 434 9.69 24.11 14.73
CA CYS A 434 9.05 23.69 13.51
C CYS A 434 7.87 24.59 13.11
N ILE A 435 6.99 24.92 14.07
CA ILE A 435 5.86 25.86 13.85
C ILE A 435 6.40 27.23 13.43
N THR A 436 7.43 27.73 14.12
CA THR A 436 8.05 29.03 13.81
C THR A 436 8.67 29.05 12.41
N ALA A 437 9.24 27.93 11.96
CA ALA A 437 9.83 27.78 10.64
C ALA A 437 8.79 27.51 9.52
N LYS A 438 7.51 27.31 9.86
CA LYS A 438 6.42 26.89 8.95
C LYS A 438 6.70 25.55 8.22
N THR A 439 7.43 24.64 8.85
CA THR A 439 7.81 23.33 8.26
C THR A 439 6.93 22.16 8.74
N CYS A 440 5.87 22.43 9.51
CA CYS A 440 4.90 21.45 10.01
C CYS A 440 3.56 22.11 10.33
N TYR A 441 2.57 21.26 10.60
CA TYR A 441 1.26 21.64 11.14
C TYR A 441 0.97 20.90 12.45
N PRO A 442 0.18 21.49 13.35
CA PRO A 442 -0.33 20.79 14.53
C PRO A 442 -1.15 19.56 14.14
N LEU A 443 -1.02 18.51 14.95
CA LEU A 443 -2.03 17.46 14.95
C LEU A 443 -3.31 17.97 15.60
N GLY A 444 -4.43 17.59 15.02
CA GLY A 444 -5.72 17.99 15.54
C GLY A 444 -6.85 17.83 14.54
N GLY A 445 -8.07 17.97 15.06
CA GLY A 445 -9.31 17.81 14.31
C GLY A 445 -10.46 18.51 15.01
N TYR A 446 -11.66 17.95 14.90
CA TYR A 446 -12.86 18.43 15.58
C TYR A 446 -13.61 17.34 16.31
N SER A 447 -13.88 17.60 17.59
CA SER A 447 -14.89 16.88 18.36
C SER A 447 -16.28 17.38 17.93
N ILE A 448 -17.29 16.54 18.01
CA ILE A 448 -18.67 16.85 17.61
C ILE A 448 -19.59 16.60 18.80
N TRP A 449 -20.45 17.56 19.12
CA TRP A 449 -21.54 17.31 20.07
C TRP A 449 -22.90 17.68 19.49
N ALA A 450 -23.93 16.91 19.88
CA ALA A 450 -25.32 17.14 19.52
C ALA A 450 -26.24 16.99 20.72
N ALA A 451 -27.28 17.83 20.81
CA ALA A 451 -28.21 17.86 21.93
C ALA A 451 -29.61 17.32 21.57
N LEU A 452 -30.21 16.56 22.49
CA LEU A 452 -31.58 16.07 22.42
C LEU A 452 -32.30 16.27 23.77
N PRO A 453 -33.38 17.09 23.84
CA PRO A 453 -33.88 17.97 22.79
C PRO A 453 -32.88 19.09 22.42
N SER A 454 -33.02 19.59 21.20
CA SER A 454 -32.26 20.74 20.67
C SER A 454 -32.28 21.94 21.63
N LEU A 455 -31.20 22.72 21.62
CA LEU A 455 -31.14 24.00 22.32
C LEU A 455 -32.05 25.02 21.62
N PRO A 456 -32.68 25.93 22.37
CA PRO A 456 -33.52 26.96 21.77
C PRO A 456 -32.71 27.94 20.91
N PRO A 457 -33.32 28.57 19.89
CA PRO A 457 -32.61 29.36 18.87
C PRO A 457 -31.82 30.58 19.38
N THR A 458 -32.11 31.10 20.58
CA THR A 458 -31.45 32.24 21.24
C THR A 458 -31.99 32.39 22.68
N PRO A 459 -31.29 33.07 23.60
CA PRO A 459 -31.88 33.44 24.89
C PRO A 459 -33.08 34.35 24.61
N HIS A 460 -34.28 33.89 24.96
CA HIS A 460 -35.47 34.74 24.93
C HIS A 460 -35.20 36.04 25.69
N GLU A 461 -35.85 37.14 25.30
CA GLU A 461 -35.83 38.44 25.98
C GLU A 461 -36.29 38.39 27.47
N ASP A 462 -36.60 37.20 28.00
CA ASP A 462 -36.82 36.94 29.41
C ASP A 462 -36.01 35.70 29.88
N PRO A 463 -34.78 35.89 30.41
CA PRO A 463 -33.93 34.81 30.94
C PRO A 463 -34.58 33.99 32.07
N LYS A 464 -35.72 34.44 32.59
CA LYS A 464 -36.45 33.85 33.71
C LYS A 464 -37.46 32.77 33.29
N SER A 465 -37.72 32.58 32.00
CA SER A 465 -38.70 31.58 31.51
C SER A 465 -38.07 30.33 30.90
N GLU A 466 -36.73 30.27 30.76
CA GLU A 466 -36.06 29.12 30.14
C GLU A 466 -35.80 28.04 31.20
N LYS A 467 -36.45 26.89 31.06
CA LYS A 467 -36.17 25.71 31.89
C LYS A 467 -34.79 25.16 31.51
N LYS A 468 -33.74 25.59 32.19
CA LYS A 468 -32.40 25.03 32.05
C LYS A 468 -32.43 23.58 32.53
N LEU A 469 -32.45 22.64 31.59
CA LEU A 469 -32.43 21.22 31.89
C LEU A 469 -31.00 20.81 32.29
N PRO A 470 -30.83 20.00 33.35
CA PRO A 470 -29.56 19.32 33.59
C PRO A 470 -29.18 18.42 32.40
N THR A 471 -27.90 18.16 32.24
CA THR A 471 -27.31 17.46 31.09
C THR A 471 -26.88 16.05 31.47
N LEU A 472 -27.34 15.04 30.73
CA LEU A 472 -26.75 13.71 30.71
C LEU A 472 -25.79 13.64 29.51
N LEU A 473 -24.49 13.54 29.79
CA LEU A 473 -23.46 13.55 28.74
C LEU A 473 -23.11 12.10 28.34
N VAL A 474 -23.22 11.80 27.06
CA VAL A 474 -22.91 10.50 26.48
C VAL A 474 -21.69 10.66 25.59
N ILE A 475 -20.62 9.92 25.86
CA ILE A 475 -19.31 10.12 25.23
C ILE A 475 -18.90 8.88 24.43
N ALA A 476 -18.34 9.09 23.25
CA ALA A 476 -17.57 8.09 22.51
C ALA A 476 -16.39 8.76 21.79
N GLN A 477 -15.31 8.02 21.54
CA GLN A 477 -14.14 8.55 20.81
C GLN A 477 -14.27 8.32 19.30
N ILE A 478 -13.66 9.18 18.50
CA ILE A 478 -13.70 9.13 17.03
C ILE A 478 -12.40 8.60 16.45
N ASP A 479 -11.27 8.89 17.10
CA ASP A 479 -9.95 8.66 16.54
C ASP A 479 -9.16 7.58 17.28
N SER A 480 -8.13 7.12 16.61
CA SER A 480 -7.24 6.07 17.07
C SER A 480 -5.83 6.41 16.62
N THR A 481 -4.88 5.60 17.05
CA THR A 481 -3.49 5.71 16.60
C THR A 481 -2.97 4.36 16.15
N SER A 482 -1.87 4.37 15.42
CA SER A 482 -1.13 3.19 15.00
C SER A 482 0.28 3.61 14.58
N PHE A 483 1.21 2.67 14.56
CA PHE A 483 2.59 2.92 14.10
C PHE A 483 2.66 3.33 12.63
N PHE A 484 1.66 2.92 11.85
CA PHE A 484 1.49 3.29 10.44
C PHE A 484 0.18 4.07 10.27
N HIS A 485 0.21 5.38 10.51
CA HIS A 485 -0.99 6.25 10.57
C HIS A 485 -1.99 6.05 9.42
N SER A 486 -1.51 5.82 8.19
CA SER A 486 -2.35 5.60 7.00
C SER A 486 -3.17 4.30 7.03
N LEU A 487 -2.85 3.37 7.92
CA LEU A 487 -3.51 2.07 8.09
C LEU A 487 -4.44 2.01 9.31
N THR A 488 -4.69 3.15 9.97
CA THR A 488 -5.51 3.23 11.20
C THR A 488 -7.00 3.00 10.89
N GLN A 489 -7.51 1.79 11.17
CA GLN A 489 -8.92 1.40 10.97
C GLN A 489 -9.77 1.41 12.24
N ALA A 490 -9.18 1.18 13.42
CA ALA A 490 -9.82 1.44 14.71
C ALA A 490 -11.17 0.73 14.95
N ALA A 491 -11.39 -0.45 14.36
CA ALA A 491 -12.72 -1.06 14.27
C ALA A 491 -13.38 -1.25 15.63
N ASP A 492 -12.64 -1.78 16.60
CA ASP A 492 -13.15 -1.96 17.96
C ASP A 492 -12.79 -0.78 18.86
N SER A 493 -11.52 -0.34 18.86
CA SER A 493 -11.03 0.80 19.61
C SER A 493 -10.78 2.03 18.70
N PRO A 494 -11.67 3.04 18.69
CA PRO A 494 -12.90 3.20 19.49
C PRO A 494 -14.22 3.10 18.71
N ILE A 495 -14.18 2.73 17.43
CA ILE A 495 -15.32 2.94 16.52
C ILE A 495 -16.55 2.12 16.89
N SER A 496 -16.39 0.96 17.55
CA SER A 496 -17.52 0.16 18.02
C SER A 496 -18.45 0.92 18.98
N GLY A 497 -17.87 1.64 19.95
CA GLY A 497 -18.61 2.46 20.91
C GLY A 497 -19.25 3.68 20.28
N LEU A 498 -18.54 4.34 19.35
CA LEU A 498 -19.09 5.45 18.55
C LEU A 498 -20.31 5.02 17.76
N ILE A 499 -20.26 3.86 17.09
CA ILE A 499 -21.39 3.32 16.33
C ILE A 499 -22.56 3.01 17.26
N ALA A 500 -22.32 2.41 18.43
CA ALA A 500 -23.38 2.14 19.41
C ALA A 500 -24.06 3.44 19.88
N MET A 501 -23.27 4.49 20.18
CA MET A 501 -23.78 5.81 20.57
C MET A 501 -24.59 6.47 19.44
N MET A 502 -24.08 6.45 18.21
CA MET A 502 -24.76 7.02 17.04
C MET A 502 -26.08 6.30 16.75
N ALA A 503 -26.09 4.96 16.77
CA ALA A 503 -27.31 4.19 16.59
C ALA A 503 -28.33 4.47 17.70
N ALA A 504 -27.90 4.61 18.96
CA ALA A 504 -28.78 5.00 20.07
C ALA A 504 -29.37 6.41 19.88
N ALA A 505 -28.57 7.37 19.41
CA ALA A 505 -29.05 8.72 19.09
C ALA A 505 -30.14 8.69 18.00
N GLN A 506 -29.96 7.88 16.95
CA GLN A 506 -30.97 7.71 15.90
C GLN A 506 -32.26 7.08 16.42
N VAL A 507 -32.17 6.08 17.30
CA VAL A 507 -33.36 5.48 17.93
C VAL A 507 -34.12 6.53 18.74
N LEU A 508 -33.42 7.34 19.54
CA LEU A 508 -34.04 8.34 20.41
C LEU A 508 -34.68 9.49 19.64
N GLY A 509 -34.08 9.94 18.53
CA GLY A 509 -34.65 10.99 17.68
C GLY A 509 -35.53 10.49 16.53
N SER A 510 -35.79 9.18 16.44
CA SER A 510 -36.64 8.62 15.37
C SER A 510 -38.02 9.25 15.33
N THR A 511 -38.51 9.57 14.13
CA THR A 511 -39.87 10.08 13.91
C THR A 511 -40.96 9.04 14.16
N GLU A 512 -40.59 7.77 14.33
CA GLU A 512 -41.51 6.70 14.76
C GLU A 512 -41.92 6.86 16.23
N ASN A 513 -41.11 7.56 17.03
CA ASN A 513 -41.45 7.85 18.42
C ASN A 513 -42.43 9.02 18.51
N ASP A 514 -43.36 8.92 19.47
CA ASP A 514 -44.27 10.01 19.78
C ASP A 514 -43.46 11.26 20.16
N PRO A 515 -43.68 12.43 19.52
CA PRO A 515 -43.04 13.68 19.90
C PRO A 515 -43.19 14.02 21.39
N LEU A 516 -44.18 13.45 22.07
CA LEU A 516 -44.39 13.56 23.51
C LEU A 516 -43.27 12.93 24.36
N VAL A 517 -42.52 11.95 23.84
CA VAL A 517 -41.41 11.30 24.56
C VAL A 517 -40.30 12.30 24.85
N VAL A 518 -39.79 12.97 23.81
CA VAL A 518 -38.72 13.98 23.98
C VAL A 518 -39.22 15.20 24.76
N GLN A 519 -40.52 15.49 24.71
CA GLN A 519 -41.13 16.57 25.51
C GLN A 519 -41.26 16.21 27.01
N SER A 520 -41.25 14.93 27.38
CA SER A 520 -41.31 14.53 28.80
C SER A 520 -39.94 14.58 29.49
N TYR A 521 -38.86 14.79 28.74
CA TYR A 521 -37.51 14.82 29.28
C TYR A 521 -37.31 15.93 30.33
N GLN A 522 -36.85 15.53 31.50
CA GLN A 522 -36.41 16.38 32.59
C GLN A 522 -34.91 16.67 32.52
N LYS A 523 -34.14 15.86 31.77
CA LYS A 523 -32.72 16.07 31.48
C LYS A 523 -32.49 16.13 29.96
N ARG A 524 -31.52 16.93 29.53
CA ARG A 524 -31.07 16.97 28.13
C ARG A 524 -29.97 15.93 27.93
N ILE A 525 -30.09 15.12 26.89
CA ILE A 525 -29.03 14.21 26.48
C ILE A 525 -28.10 14.97 25.52
N ILE A 526 -26.80 14.94 25.79
CA ILE A 526 -25.78 15.44 24.85
C ILE A 526 -24.91 14.27 24.42
N PHE A 527 -24.90 13.99 23.12
CA PHE A 527 -24.00 13.04 22.50
C PHE A 527 -22.72 13.76 22.11
N LEU A 528 -21.58 13.31 22.60
CA LEU A 528 -20.27 13.90 22.40
C LEU A 528 -19.34 12.86 21.78
N ALA A 529 -19.00 13.05 20.52
CA ALA A 529 -17.98 12.30 19.81
C ALA A 529 -16.65 13.08 19.88
N VAL A 530 -15.65 12.55 20.58
CA VAL A 530 -14.39 13.26 20.90
C VAL A 530 -13.26 12.81 19.99
N THR A 531 -12.44 13.75 19.53
CA THR A 531 -11.24 13.47 18.72
C THR A 531 -9.97 13.93 19.43
N GLY A 532 -8.86 13.23 19.24
CA GLY A 532 -7.55 13.53 19.80
C GLY A 532 -7.30 12.89 21.17
N GLU A 533 -8.09 11.92 21.59
CA GLU A 533 -7.89 11.29 22.90
C GLU A 533 -6.56 10.50 22.98
N PRO A 534 -6.17 9.73 21.94
CA PRO A 534 -4.86 9.07 21.89
C PRO A 534 -3.65 9.99 21.91
N TRP A 535 -3.85 11.28 21.69
CA TRP A 535 -2.81 12.29 21.55
C TRP A 535 -2.65 13.14 22.81
N GLY A 536 -2.90 12.53 23.97
CA GLY A 536 -2.78 13.16 25.29
C GLY A 536 -4.05 13.87 25.74
N TYR A 537 -5.21 13.28 25.46
CA TYR A 537 -6.53 13.86 25.77
C TYR A 537 -6.73 15.24 25.15
N MET A 538 -6.16 15.51 23.97
CA MET A 538 -6.20 16.87 23.41
C MET A 538 -7.63 17.33 23.10
N GLY A 539 -8.54 16.41 22.75
CA GLY A 539 -9.94 16.71 22.49
C GLY A 539 -10.67 17.14 23.74
N SER A 540 -10.73 16.26 24.73
CA SER A 540 -11.41 16.52 25.99
C SER A 540 -10.77 17.66 26.79
N ARG A 541 -9.45 17.77 26.78
CA ARG A 541 -8.73 18.92 27.38
C ARG A 541 -9.12 20.22 26.69
N ARG A 542 -9.10 20.26 25.34
CA ARG A 542 -9.47 21.47 24.61
C ARG A 542 -10.95 21.81 24.80
N LEU A 543 -11.84 20.83 24.82
CA LEU A 543 -13.25 21.03 25.10
C LEU A 543 -13.48 21.71 26.46
N LEU A 544 -12.86 21.21 27.53
CA LEU A 544 -12.98 21.80 28.86
C LEU A 544 -12.35 23.20 28.93
N TRP A 545 -11.27 23.43 28.20
CA TRP A 545 -10.68 24.76 28.04
C TRP A 545 -11.63 25.73 27.32
N GLU A 546 -12.32 25.29 26.27
CA GLU A 546 -13.31 26.09 25.55
C GLU A 546 -14.52 26.42 26.45
N MET A 547 -14.94 25.50 27.34
CA MET A 547 -16.02 25.71 28.33
C MET A 547 -15.66 26.79 29.35
N GLU A 548 -14.46 26.75 29.94
CA GLU A 548 -13.98 27.76 30.89
C GLU A 548 -13.95 29.16 30.25
N ASN A 549 -13.60 29.23 28.96
CA ASN A 549 -13.49 30.50 28.23
C ASN A 549 -14.83 30.98 27.62
N GLY A 550 -15.90 30.17 27.67
CA GLY A 550 -17.22 30.53 27.14
C GLY A 550 -17.26 30.70 25.62
N ASN A 551 -16.47 29.91 24.88
CA ASN A 551 -16.38 30.02 23.42
C ASN A 551 -17.67 29.54 22.70
N LEU A 552 -17.89 30.02 21.47
CA LEU A 552 -19.10 29.72 20.68
C LEU A 552 -19.27 28.21 20.35
N SER A 553 -18.16 27.48 20.28
CA SER A 553 -18.07 26.03 20.03
C SER A 553 -18.81 25.20 21.09
N VAL A 554 -18.86 25.69 22.32
CA VAL A 554 -19.45 25.02 23.50
C VAL A 554 -20.67 25.75 24.06
N GLN A 555 -21.10 26.86 23.44
CA GLN A 555 -22.27 27.59 23.90
C GLN A 555 -23.50 26.67 23.97
N GLY A 556 -24.07 26.54 25.18
CA GLY A 556 -25.18 25.64 25.51
C GLY A 556 -24.76 24.33 26.19
N LEU A 557 -23.46 24.05 26.29
CA LEU A 557 -22.85 22.93 26.99
C LEU A 557 -21.89 23.50 28.06
N GLU A 558 -22.32 23.47 29.32
CA GLU A 558 -21.56 23.98 30.46
C GLU A 558 -21.24 22.83 31.42
N LEU A 559 -20.02 22.83 31.98
CA LEU A 559 -19.57 21.79 32.91
C LEU A 559 -20.48 21.67 34.13
N ASP A 560 -20.95 22.79 34.68
CA ASP A 560 -21.85 22.83 35.85
C ASP A 560 -23.23 22.23 35.57
N SER A 561 -23.65 22.16 34.31
CA SER A 561 -24.95 21.60 33.94
C SER A 561 -24.95 20.07 33.85
N ILE A 562 -23.78 19.43 33.78
CA ILE A 562 -23.65 17.98 33.59
C ILE A 562 -24.04 17.27 34.89
N GLU A 563 -25.10 16.49 34.90
CA GLU A 563 -25.53 15.73 36.09
C GLU A 563 -24.84 14.37 36.16
N GLY A 564 -24.56 13.75 35.01
CA GLY A 564 -23.84 12.47 34.92
C GLY A 564 -23.25 12.23 33.54
N ILE A 565 -22.24 11.36 33.46
CA ILE A 565 -21.52 10.98 32.24
C ILE A 565 -21.60 9.47 32.04
N ILE A 566 -21.94 9.08 30.81
CA ILE A 566 -21.90 7.69 30.33
C ILE A 566 -20.95 7.65 29.14
N GLU A 567 -19.77 7.07 29.28
CA GLU A 567 -18.84 6.87 28.17
C GLU A 567 -18.92 5.43 27.65
N ILE A 568 -18.91 5.27 26.33
CA ILE A 568 -18.98 3.99 25.66
C ILE A 568 -17.65 3.80 24.92
N GLY A 569 -16.88 2.80 25.37
CA GLY A 569 -15.60 2.43 24.78
C GLY A 569 -15.74 1.25 23.81
N GLN A 570 -14.96 0.21 24.02
CA GLN A 570 -14.91 -0.99 23.19
C GLN A 570 -16.11 -1.89 23.51
N VAL A 571 -16.91 -2.19 22.48
CA VAL A 571 -18.11 -3.05 22.60
C VAL A 571 -18.26 -4.02 21.44
N GLY A 572 -17.32 -4.02 20.47
CA GLY A 572 -17.39 -4.79 19.24
C GLY A 572 -17.02 -6.26 19.41
N ARG A 573 -16.33 -6.65 20.48
CA ARG A 573 -15.91 -8.03 20.81
C ARG A 573 -16.48 -8.52 22.14
N ALA A 574 -17.57 -7.91 22.61
CA ALA A 574 -18.29 -8.31 23.82
C ALA A 574 -18.57 -9.83 23.87
N LYS A 575 -18.23 -10.45 25.01
CA LYS A 575 -18.34 -11.91 25.19
C LYS A 575 -19.79 -12.37 25.05
N LYS A 576 -20.01 -13.39 24.21
CA LYS A 576 -21.33 -13.97 23.93
C LYS A 576 -21.71 -15.03 24.97
N ILE A 577 -22.87 -14.86 25.61
CA ILE A 577 -23.43 -15.77 26.60
C ILE A 577 -24.75 -16.33 26.07
N LYS A 578 -24.85 -17.64 25.85
CA LYS A 578 -26.11 -18.28 25.41
C LYS A 578 -27.22 -18.05 26.43
N LYS A 579 -28.39 -17.56 25.99
CA LYS A 579 -29.59 -17.48 26.83
C LYS A 579 -29.96 -18.90 27.28
N LYS A 580 -30.18 -19.12 28.58
CA LYS A 580 -30.74 -20.38 29.07
C LYS A 580 -32.17 -20.49 28.57
N SER A 581 -32.48 -21.47 27.71
CA SER A 581 -33.87 -21.82 27.41
C SER A 581 -34.53 -22.32 28.68
N THR A 582 -35.45 -21.54 29.23
CA THR A 582 -36.36 -21.97 30.30
C THR A 582 -37.38 -22.93 29.70
N VAL A 583 -36.96 -24.17 29.45
CA VAL A 583 -37.90 -25.28 29.32
C VAL A 583 -38.23 -25.69 30.76
N THR A 584 -39.45 -25.38 31.19
CA THR A 584 -40.03 -25.95 32.40
C THR A 584 -39.96 -27.48 32.31
N THR A 585 -39.16 -28.08 33.18
CA THR A 585 -39.05 -29.52 33.35
C THR A 585 -40.34 -30.08 33.96
N GLU A 586 -41.01 -30.95 33.23
CA GLU A 586 -41.52 -32.21 33.79
C GLU A 586 -41.11 -33.35 32.84
N ALA A 587 -40.63 -34.43 33.45
CA ALA A 587 -40.21 -35.74 32.90
C ALA A 587 -38.79 -35.86 32.30
N GLU A 588 -37.94 -36.62 33.04
CA GLU A 588 -37.16 -37.82 32.67
C GLU A 588 -36.49 -37.89 31.27
N GLU A 589 -35.33 -38.48 31.02
CA GLU A 589 -34.22 -39.11 31.73
C GLU A 589 -33.18 -39.34 30.58
N VAL A 590 -31.88 -39.22 30.89
CA VAL A 590 -30.74 -39.98 30.32
C VAL A 590 -30.47 -40.02 28.79
N SER A 591 -29.17 -40.02 28.46
CA SER A 591 -28.47 -40.36 27.19
C SER A 591 -28.20 -39.18 26.23
N SER A 592 -26.97 -38.67 26.11
CA SER A 592 -25.76 -39.20 25.47
C SER A 592 -25.84 -39.28 23.93
N PHE A 593 -24.90 -38.58 23.28
CA PHE A 593 -24.40 -38.80 21.91
C PHE A 593 -25.41 -38.83 20.75
N ALA A 594 -25.31 -37.88 19.81
CA ALA A 594 -25.15 -38.14 18.37
C ALA A 594 -25.00 -36.84 17.56
N GLU A 595 -24.00 -36.85 16.68
CA GLU A 595 -23.90 -36.03 15.47
C GLU A 595 -24.95 -36.47 14.42
N ASP A 596 -25.10 -35.63 13.39
CA ASP A 596 -25.82 -35.83 12.12
C ASP A 596 -27.35 -35.75 12.15
N GLU A 597 -27.92 -34.74 11.47
CA GLU A 597 -28.38 -34.96 10.09
C GLU A 597 -28.75 -33.65 9.35
N LYS A 598 -28.52 -33.71 8.04
CA LYS A 598 -28.77 -32.71 7.01
C LYS A 598 -30.25 -32.67 6.59
N ASN A 599 -30.65 -31.48 6.13
CA ASN A 599 -31.51 -31.24 4.96
C ASN A 599 -33.03 -31.49 5.09
N SER A 600 -33.82 -30.40 5.07
CA SER A 600 -35.03 -30.35 4.22
C SER A 600 -35.54 -28.92 4.05
N LYS A 601 -35.61 -28.48 2.79
CA LYS A 601 -36.44 -27.38 2.32
C LYS A 601 -37.90 -27.85 2.39
N ASN A 602 -38.81 -27.01 2.89
CA ASN A 602 -40.07 -26.72 2.19
C ASN A 602 -40.88 -25.60 2.85
N THR A 603 -41.14 -24.59 2.02
CA THR A 603 -42.14 -23.54 2.14
C THR A 603 -43.54 -24.12 2.39
N THR A 604 -44.29 -23.62 3.37
CA THR A 604 -45.75 -23.45 3.19
C THR A 604 -46.30 -22.32 4.07
N THR A 605 -46.85 -21.33 3.38
CA THR A 605 -47.80 -20.31 3.83
C THR A 605 -49.02 -20.89 4.53
N ILE A 606 -49.43 -20.37 5.70
CA ILE A 606 -50.84 -20.28 6.11
C ILE A 606 -51.08 -18.94 6.82
N ALA A 607 -52.14 -18.28 6.38
CA ALA A 607 -52.60 -16.96 6.76
C ALA A 607 -53.39 -16.93 8.09
N ALA A 608 -53.44 -15.72 8.65
CA ALA A 608 -54.57 -15.07 9.34
C ALA A 608 -55.33 -15.83 10.43
N ALA A 609 -55.22 -15.32 11.66
CA ALA A 609 -56.34 -15.26 12.60
C ALA A 609 -56.24 -13.98 13.45
N THR A 610 -57.13 -13.04 13.16
CA THR A 610 -57.55 -11.95 14.06
C THR A 610 -58.26 -12.52 15.28
N ASN A 611 -58.02 -11.98 16.48
CA ASN A 611 -59.07 -11.42 17.35
C ASN A 611 -58.53 -10.79 18.64
N ASN A 612 -59.20 -9.68 18.99
CA ASN A 612 -59.08 -8.81 20.17
C ASN A 612 -58.92 -9.53 21.52
N SER A 613 -58.05 -8.97 22.37
CA SER A 613 -58.44 -8.63 23.75
C SER A 613 -57.50 -7.58 24.34
N SER A 614 -58.12 -6.53 24.86
CA SER A 614 -57.51 -5.44 25.60
C SER A 614 -56.91 -5.97 26.90
N ALA A 615 -55.60 -6.08 26.95
CA ALA A 615 -54.82 -6.18 28.17
C ALA A 615 -53.63 -5.22 28.00
N THR A 616 -53.43 -4.35 28.98
CA THR A 616 -52.25 -3.50 29.15
C THR A 616 -50.98 -4.37 29.06
N ALA A 617 -50.43 -4.47 27.86
CA ALA A 617 -49.19 -5.17 27.60
C ALA A 617 -48.05 -4.19 27.89
N ILE A 618 -47.36 -4.40 29.01
CA ILE A 618 -45.96 -4.03 29.11
C ILE A 618 -45.27 -4.79 27.97
N SER A 619 -44.85 -4.06 26.93
CA SER A 619 -44.13 -4.64 25.79
C SER A 619 -42.81 -5.18 26.28
N THR A 620 -42.79 -6.46 26.63
CA THR A 620 -41.59 -7.21 26.98
C THR A 620 -40.81 -7.45 25.70
N PHE A 621 -39.91 -6.52 25.39
CA PHE A 621 -38.96 -6.66 24.31
C PHE A 621 -37.99 -7.79 24.65
N SER A 622 -37.89 -8.81 23.80
CA SER A 622 -36.84 -9.82 23.87
C SER A 622 -35.94 -9.67 22.65
N SER A 623 -34.65 -9.39 22.84
CA SER A 623 -33.69 -9.36 21.74
C SER A 623 -33.78 -10.65 20.91
N PRO A 624 -33.86 -10.58 19.56
CA PRO A 624 -33.99 -11.73 18.67
C PRO A 624 -32.76 -12.65 18.68
N SER A 625 -31.62 -12.17 19.20
CA SER A 625 -30.42 -12.97 19.39
C SER A 625 -30.63 -14.06 20.45
N ILE A 626 -30.09 -15.26 20.19
CA ILE A 626 -30.00 -16.34 21.20
C ILE A 626 -28.91 -16.07 22.25
N TYR A 627 -28.13 -15.00 22.09
CA TYR A 627 -27.04 -14.59 22.97
C TYR A 627 -27.39 -13.31 23.73
N ASN A 628 -26.83 -13.21 24.93
CA ASN A 628 -26.60 -11.94 25.61
C ASN A 628 -25.12 -11.57 25.46
N TYR A 629 -24.82 -10.29 25.31
CA TYR A 629 -23.46 -9.75 25.27
C TYR A 629 -23.07 -9.22 26.64
N GLN A 630 -21.95 -9.70 27.17
CA GLN A 630 -21.43 -9.26 28.46
C GLN A 630 -20.68 -7.93 28.30
N LEU A 631 -21.12 -6.94 29.07
CA LEU A 631 -20.47 -5.64 29.23
C LEU A 631 -20.15 -5.39 30.71
N TYR A 632 -19.24 -4.46 30.97
CA TYR A 632 -18.78 -4.07 32.28
C TYR A 632 -18.88 -2.56 32.44
N GLY A 633 -19.55 -2.13 33.51
CA GLY A 633 -19.55 -0.74 33.95
C GLY A 633 -18.37 -0.50 34.87
N HIS A 634 -17.40 0.27 34.39
CA HIS A 634 -16.26 0.77 35.15
C HIS A 634 -16.65 2.10 35.79
N ILE A 635 -16.36 2.22 37.09
CA ILE A 635 -16.55 3.44 37.87
C ILE A 635 -15.26 3.75 38.61
N GLU A 636 -15.04 5.02 38.93
CA GLU A 636 -13.92 5.42 39.78
C GLU A 636 -14.08 4.80 41.17
N LYS A 637 -12.98 4.38 41.80
CA LYS A 637 -13.02 3.65 43.09
C LYS A 637 -12.79 4.54 44.29
N SER A 638 -12.11 5.66 44.10
CA SER A 638 -11.69 6.53 45.19
C SER A 638 -12.40 7.89 45.15
N GLY A 639 -12.46 8.55 46.30
CA GLY A 639 -13.04 9.89 46.44
C GLY A 639 -14.55 9.98 46.24
N ASP A 640 -15.05 11.22 46.17
CA ASP A 640 -16.46 11.54 45.98
C ASP A 640 -17.00 11.00 44.64
N SER A 641 -16.12 10.87 43.63
CA SER A 641 -16.40 10.30 42.30
C SER A 641 -16.98 8.89 42.35
N GLY A 642 -16.37 7.99 43.13
CA GLY A 642 -16.81 6.61 43.18
C GLY A 642 -18.16 6.43 43.88
N THR A 643 -18.39 7.22 44.93
CA THR A 643 -19.68 7.24 45.62
C THR A 643 -20.80 7.85 44.77
N ALA A 644 -20.47 8.86 43.96
CA ALA A 644 -21.42 9.51 43.07
C ALA A 644 -21.83 8.62 41.88
N ALA A 645 -20.93 7.76 41.39
CA ALA A 645 -21.16 6.91 40.22
C ALA A 645 -22.00 5.65 40.49
N ALA A 646 -21.99 5.12 41.71
CA ALA A 646 -22.65 3.84 42.04
C ALA A 646 -24.17 3.83 41.75
N PRO A 647 -24.95 4.88 42.05
CA PRO A 647 -26.37 4.90 41.74
C PRO A 647 -26.67 4.93 40.23
N LEU A 648 -25.87 5.67 39.46
CA LEU A 648 -25.96 5.71 38.00
C LEU A 648 -25.69 4.32 37.40
N LEU A 649 -24.66 3.61 37.89
CA LEU A 649 -24.37 2.24 37.45
C LEU A 649 -25.53 1.29 37.80
N ALA A 650 -26.12 1.41 38.99
CA ALA A 650 -27.26 0.60 39.40
C ALA A 650 -28.49 0.82 38.50
N ALA A 651 -28.78 2.07 38.14
CA ALA A 651 -29.87 2.41 37.21
C ALA A 651 -29.63 1.78 35.82
N LEU A 652 -28.40 1.83 35.31
CA LEU A 652 -28.02 1.19 34.05
C LEU A 652 -28.16 -0.35 34.12
N GLN A 653 -27.78 -0.96 35.24
CA GLN A 653 -27.90 -2.41 35.46
C GLN A 653 -29.37 -2.86 35.51
N GLU A 654 -30.25 -2.06 36.11
CA GLU A 654 -31.68 -2.34 36.15
C GLU A 654 -32.29 -2.35 34.74
N VAL A 655 -31.92 -1.37 33.90
CA VAL A 655 -32.37 -1.33 32.50
C VAL A 655 -31.84 -2.54 31.73
N ALA A 656 -30.56 -2.91 31.91
CA ALA A 656 -29.98 -4.09 31.25
C ALA A 656 -30.70 -5.39 31.64
N ALA A 657 -31.23 -5.48 32.86
CA ALA A 657 -31.97 -6.65 33.36
C ALA A 657 -33.32 -6.88 32.64
N THR A 658 -33.81 -5.93 31.85
CA THR A 658 -35.05 -6.05 31.07
C THR A 658 -34.93 -6.90 29.79
N ASN A 659 -33.86 -7.71 29.67
CA ASN A 659 -33.61 -8.68 28.58
C ASN A 659 -33.38 -8.05 27.19
N LEU A 660 -32.64 -6.93 27.17
CA LEU A 660 -32.26 -6.20 25.95
C LEU A 660 -31.13 -6.86 25.14
N GLY A 661 -30.69 -8.06 25.52
CA GLY A 661 -29.56 -8.76 24.88
C GLY A 661 -28.19 -8.33 25.40
N VAL A 662 -28.14 -7.53 26.47
CA VAL A 662 -26.91 -7.11 27.16
C VAL A 662 -26.97 -7.57 28.62
N ILE A 663 -25.84 -8.02 29.15
CA ILE A 663 -25.62 -8.21 30.59
C ILE A 663 -24.60 -7.16 31.01
N LEU A 664 -25.03 -6.18 31.80
CA LEU A 664 -24.13 -5.18 32.38
C LEU A 664 -23.75 -5.62 33.79
N SER A 665 -22.46 -5.86 34.04
CA SER A 665 -21.91 -6.19 35.36
C SER A 665 -21.00 -5.08 35.86
N SER A 666 -20.78 -4.99 37.17
CA SER A 666 -19.72 -4.13 37.69
C SER A 666 -18.36 -4.69 37.29
N ALA A 667 -17.43 -3.81 36.91
CA ALA A 667 -16.05 -4.20 36.63
C ALA A 667 -15.35 -4.79 37.87
N SER A 668 -14.25 -5.50 37.63
CA SER A 668 -13.52 -6.24 38.67
C SER A 668 -13.08 -5.31 39.81
N THR A 669 -13.21 -5.79 41.05
CA THR A 669 -12.68 -5.08 42.22
C THR A 669 -11.16 -4.95 42.20
N THR A 670 -10.46 -5.70 41.34
CA THR A 670 -8.99 -5.64 41.18
C THR A 670 -8.48 -4.50 40.30
N THR A 671 -9.34 -3.85 39.48
CA THR A 671 -8.91 -2.70 38.67
C THR A 671 -8.62 -1.48 39.55
N PRO A 672 -7.83 -0.49 39.10
CA PRO A 672 -7.52 0.70 39.90
C PRO A 672 -8.59 1.81 39.84
N GLY A 673 -9.71 1.60 39.13
CA GLY A 673 -10.73 2.60 38.87
C GLY A 673 -11.15 2.55 37.40
N LEU A 674 -11.25 3.72 36.76
CA LEU A 674 -11.58 3.81 35.34
C LEU A 674 -10.42 3.33 34.44
N PRO A 675 -10.72 2.69 33.30
CA PRO A 675 -9.76 2.51 32.22
C PRO A 675 -9.42 3.86 31.57
N PRO A 676 -8.37 3.91 30.73
CA PRO A 676 -8.02 5.14 30.01
C PRO A 676 -9.22 5.61 29.17
N SER A 677 -9.80 6.74 29.56
CA SER A 677 -11.11 7.19 29.08
C SER A 677 -11.20 8.70 29.10
N THR A 678 -11.99 9.26 28.18
CA THR A 678 -12.26 10.69 28.04
C THR A 678 -12.79 11.28 29.36
N SER A 679 -13.59 10.50 30.09
CA SER A 679 -14.23 10.89 31.34
C SER A 679 -13.22 11.23 32.45
N SER A 680 -12.00 10.70 32.38
CA SER A 680 -10.91 11.05 33.29
C SER A 680 -10.59 12.56 33.25
N SER A 681 -10.72 13.18 32.07
CA SER A 681 -10.56 14.62 31.87
C SER A 681 -11.60 15.43 32.64
N PHE A 682 -12.85 14.97 32.66
CA PHE A 682 -13.96 15.63 33.37
C PHE A 682 -13.83 15.47 34.88
N LEU A 683 -13.52 14.26 35.36
CA LEU A 683 -13.31 14.00 36.80
C LEU A 683 -12.17 14.83 37.39
N ARG A 684 -11.15 15.16 36.59
CA ARG A 684 -10.05 16.02 37.01
C ARG A 684 -10.50 17.45 37.34
N GLN A 685 -11.49 17.97 36.61
CA GLN A 685 -12.04 19.29 36.89
C GLN A 685 -13.18 19.26 37.91
N ARG A 686 -14.00 18.22 37.87
CA ARG A 686 -15.18 18.07 38.71
C ARG A 686 -15.28 16.63 39.25
N PRO A 687 -14.59 16.31 40.36
CA PRO A 687 -14.54 14.95 40.90
C PRO A 687 -15.90 14.38 41.31
N GLU A 688 -16.88 15.22 41.59
CA GLU A 688 -18.21 14.80 42.04
C GLU A 688 -19.16 14.37 40.92
N ILE A 689 -18.77 14.43 39.63
CA ILE A 689 -19.62 13.94 38.54
C ILE A 689 -19.77 12.41 38.65
N PRO A 690 -21.00 11.86 38.68
CA PRO A 690 -21.26 10.45 38.41
C PRO A 690 -20.75 10.07 37.02
N VAL A 691 -19.76 9.17 36.94
CA VAL A 691 -19.19 8.67 35.69
C VAL A 691 -19.29 7.16 35.62
N VAL A 692 -19.85 6.64 34.53
CA VAL A 692 -19.79 5.21 34.18
C VAL A 692 -19.18 5.04 32.80
N VAL A 693 -18.12 4.25 32.69
CA VAL A 693 -17.51 3.85 31.42
C VAL A 693 -17.93 2.42 31.11
N ILE A 694 -18.62 2.21 29.99
CA ILE A 694 -19.12 0.90 29.55
C ILE A 694 -18.13 0.30 28.56
N GLU A 695 -17.61 -0.87 28.91
CA GLU A 695 -16.60 -1.60 28.15
C GLU A 695 -16.99 -3.08 28.02
N GLU A 696 -16.45 -3.76 27.02
CA GLU A 696 -16.57 -5.21 26.86
C GLU A 696 -15.68 -6.03 27.79
N PHE A 697 -14.67 -5.40 28.40
CA PHE A 697 -13.68 -6.06 29.21
C PHE A 697 -13.84 -5.79 30.71
N ASN A 698 -13.46 -6.78 31.51
CA ASN A 698 -13.57 -6.73 32.97
C ASN A 698 -12.37 -6.06 33.65
N SER A 699 -11.16 -6.34 33.17
CA SER A 699 -9.91 -5.95 33.84
C SER A 699 -8.77 -5.59 32.89
N GLU A 700 -8.61 -6.28 31.76
CA GLU A 700 -7.59 -5.99 30.74
C GLU A 700 -8.30 -6.01 29.38
N PHE A 701 -7.79 -5.29 28.39
CA PHE A 701 -8.42 -5.21 27.07
C PHE A 701 -8.55 -6.60 26.43
N ILE A 702 -9.74 -6.90 25.91
CA ILE A 702 -9.97 -8.09 25.06
C ILE A 702 -9.35 -7.86 23.68
N ASN A 703 -9.40 -6.62 23.19
CA ASN A 703 -8.79 -6.22 21.93
C ASN A 703 -7.25 -6.21 22.02
N SER A 704 -6.62 -7.30 21.62
CA SER A 704 -5.16 -7.41 21.52
C SER A 704 -4.55 -6.43 20.49
N ALA A 705 -5.34 -5.97 19.52
CA ALA A 705 -4.93 -5.03 18.48
C ALA A 705 -5.24 -3.55 18.82
N TYR A 706 -5.52 -3.22 20.09
CA TYR A 706 -5.79 -1.85 20.55
C TYR A 706 -4.84 -0.80 19.94
N HIS A 707 -5.37 0.22 19.24
CA HIS A 707 -4.57 1.24 18.57
C HIS A 707 -3.45 0.68 17.67
N SER A 708 -3.81 -0.25 16.79
CA SER A 708 -2.93 -0.83 15.78
C SER A 708 -3.63 -0.91 14.41
N GLN A 709 -2.84 -0.98 13.33
CA GLN A 709 -3.31 -1.28 11.98
C GLN A 709 -4.06 -2.62 11.85
N TYR A 710 -3.94 -3.50 12.86
CA TYR A 710 -4.62 -4.80 12.90
C TYR A 710 -6.00 -4.74 13.57
N ASP A 711 -6.40 -3.58 14.14
CA ASP A 711 -7.75 -3.40 14.69
C ASP A 711 -8.78 -3.20 13.58
N THR A 712 -9.17 -4.33 12.98
CA THR A 712 -10.07 -4.40 11.84
C THR A 712 -11.27 -5.29 12.14
N VAL A 713 -12.36 -5.09 11.40
CA VAL A 713 -13.56 -5.95 11.44
C VAL A 713 -13.23 -7.38 10.98
N GLU A 714 -12.28 -7.51 10.04
CA GLU A 714 -11.90 -8.77 9.39
C GLU A 714 -10.90 -9.57 10.24
N GLY A 715 -11.29 -9.90 11.46
CA GLY A 715 -10.60 -10.92 12.24
C GLY A 715 -10.76 -12.31 11.61
N ASN A 716 -9.74 -12.80 10.92
CA ASN A 716 -9.54 -14.20 10.48
C ASN A 716 -10.41 -14.72 9.30
N ASN A 717 -10.72 -13.88 8.30
CA ASN A 717 -11.44 -14.30 7.10
C ASN A 717 -10.49 -14.77 5.97
N ASN A 718 -9.97 -16.00 6.09
CA ASN A 718 -9.30 -16.69 4.98
C ASN A 718 -10.17 -17.76 4.30
N ASN A 719 -11.51 -17.63 4.35
CA ASN A 719 -12.40 -18.65 3.74
C ASN A 719 -13.54 -18.17 2.84
N ASP A 720 -13.70 -16.86 2.58
CA ASP A 720 -14.82 -16.39 1.74
C ASP A 720 -14.44 -16.03 0.29
N THR A 721 -13.28 -16.46 -0.20
CA THR A 721 -12.99 -16.42 -1.64
C THR A 721 -12.48 -17.76 -2.15
N ASN A 722 -13.39 -18.53 -2.78
CA ASN A 722 -13.14 -19.62 -3.72
C ASN A 722 -12.16 -20.74 -3.29
N THR A 723 -12.68 -21.91 -2.90
CA THR A 723 -12.17 -23.20 -3.43
C THR A 723 -13.11 -24.37 -3.13
N ASN A 724 -13.77 -24.86 -4.18
CA ASN A 724 -14.14 -26.27 -4.28
C ASN A 724 -12.85 -27.09 -4.44
N THR A 725 -12.19 -27.51 -3.35
CA THR A 725 -11.16 -28.58 -3.42
C THR A 725 -11.04 -29.35 -2.10
N SER A 726 -11.45 -30.61 -2.16
CA SER A 726 -10.99 -31.79 -1.40
C SER A 726 -10.33 -31.60 -0.02
N LYS A 727 -11.02 -32.09 1.02
CA LYS A 727 -10.46 -32.48 2.32
C LYS A 727 -9.23 -33.39 2.14
N SER A 728 -8.10 -33.01 2.74
CA SER A 728 -6.98 -33.91 3.04
C SER A 728 -6.80 -34.00 4.54
N THR A 729 -6.90 -35.22 5.04
CA THR A 729 -6.79 -35.64 6.44
C THR A 729 -5.31 -35.69 6.82
N THR A 730 -4.88 -34.95 7.85
CA THR A 730 -3.79 -35.36 8.74
C THR A 730 -3.74 -34.45 9.96
N GLY A 731 -3.66 -35.05 11.14
CA GLY A 731 -3.82 -34.39 12.43
C GLY A 731 -2.77 -33.32 12.72
N LYS A 732 -3.24 -32.21 13.29
CA LYS A 732 -2.45 -31.22 14.02
C LYS A 732 -3.32 -30.64 15.12
N VAL A 733 -2.70 -30.47 16.28
CA VAL A 733 -3.26 -29.96 17.54
C VAL A 733 -4.18 -28.76 17.28
N ASP A 734 -5.40 -28.83 17.80
CA ASP A 734 -6.42 -27.82 17.58
C ASP A 734 -6.17 -26.60 18.47
N PHE A 735 -5.51 -25.59 17.90
CA PHE A 735 -5.36 -24.25 18.48
C PHE A 735 -6.60 -23.36 18.19
N SER A 736 -7.66 -23.88 17.55
CA SER A 736 -8.78 -23.07 17.06
C SER A 736 -9.88 -22.77 18.08
N ASP A 737 -9.82 -23.35 19.28
CA ASP A 737 -10.85 -23.11 20.32
C ASP A 737 -10.57 -21.89 21.21
N PHE A 738 -9.33 -21.40 21.31
CA PHE A 738 -9.03 -20.17 22.06
C PHE A 738 -9.37 -18.89 21.27
N GLN A 739 -9.35 -18.92 19.93
CA GLN A 739 -9.56 -17.72 19.10
C GLN A 739 -11.02 -17.43 18.71
N LYS A 740 -12.00 -18.26 19.11
CA LYS A 740 -13.41 -18.02 18.75
C LYS A 740 -14.07 -16.92 19.58
N GLU A 741 -13.57 -16.62 20.78
CA GLU A 741 -14.21 -15.67 21.73
C GLU A 741 -13.85 -14.19 21.48
N GLU A 742 -12.76 -13.87 20.76
CA GLU A 742 -12.29 -12.48 20.53
C GLU A 742 -12.76 -11.87 19.20
N ARG A 743 -13.73 -12.48 18.50
CA ARG A 743 -14.14 -12.01 17.17
C ARG A 743 -15.11 -10.83 17.24
N PHE A 744 -14.84 -9.82 16.42
CA PHE A 744 -15.72 -8.67 16.21
C PHE A 744 -17.12 -9.14 15.79
N ASP A 745 -18.15 -8.68 16.48
CA ASP A 745 -19.55 -9.00 16.24
C ASP A 745 -20.44 -7.76 16.33
N GLN A 746 -20.92 -7.34 15.17
CA GLN A 746 -21.80 -6.19 15.01
C GLN A 746 -23.13 -6.33 15.78
N ASN A 747 -23.59 -7.55 16.03
CA ASN A 747 -24.81 -7.77 16.81
C ASN A 747 -24.63 -7.37 18.28
N GLY A 748 -23.39 -7.42 18.81
CA GLY A 748 -23.06 -6.90 20.13
C GLY A 748 -23.21 -5.37 20.18
N ILE A 749 -22.77 -4.70 19.13
CA ILE A 749 -22.95 -3.24 18.94
C ILE A 749 -24.43 -2.90 18.85
N SER A 750 -25.23 -3.66 18.08
CA SER A 750 -26.69 -3.47 17.99
C SER A 750 -27.40 -3.64 19.35
N ALA A 751 -27.05 -4.68 20.11
CA ALA A 751 -27.60 -4.90 21.45
C ALA A 751 -27.22 -3.75 22.40
N THR A 752 -25.98 -3.26 22.31
CA THR A 752 -25.49 -2.11 23.09
C THR A 752 -26.23 -0.83 22.73
N ALA A 753 -26.48 -0.56 21.45
CA ALA A 753 -27.24 0.60 21.00
C ALA A 753 -28.69 0.60 21.52
N ILE A 754 -29.36 -0.56 21.48
CA ILE A 754 -30.72 -0.73 22.02
C ILE A 754 -30.72 -0.49 23.53
N PHE A 755 -29.79 -1.12 24.25
CA PHE A 755 -29.61 -0.92 25.68
C PHE A 755 -29.40 0.56 26.02
N LEU A 756 -28.49 1.24 25.32
CA LEU A 756 -28.17 2.64 25.55
C LEU A 756 -29.38 3.53 25.27
N ALA A 757 -30.10 3.31 24.16
CA ALA A 757 -31.32 4.08 23.85
C ALA A 757 -32.39 3.93 24.95
N THR A 758 -32.64 2.70 25.42
CA THR A 758 -33.61 2.46 26.50
C THR A 758 -33.16 3.12 27.81
N ALA A 759 -31.88 3.00 28.16
CA ALA A 759 -31.34 3.55 29.40
C ALA A 759 -31.38 5.08 29.41
N LEU A 760 -30.96 5.72 28.31
CA LEU A 760 -30.98 7.17 28.18
C LEU A 760 -32.39 7.75 28.18
N ASN A 761 -33.36 7.07 27.53
CA ASN A 761 -34.76 7.47 27.59
C ASN A 761 -35.28 7.50 29.03
N SER A 762 -34.98 6.45 29.81
CA SER A 762 -35.43 6.34 31.20
C SER A 762 -34.77 7.40 32.10
N LEU A 763 -33.44 7.53 32.01
CA LEU A 763 -32.69 8.52 32.78
C LEU A 763 -33.07 9.96 32.44
N ALA A 764 -33.43 10.24 31.18
CA ALA A 764 -33.85 11.58 30.75
C ALA A 764 -35.26 11.96 31.23
N GLN A 765 -36.17 10.99 31.40
CA GLN A 765 -37.51 11.22 31.95
C GLN A 765 -37.54 11.31 33.49
N SER A 766 -36.56 10.70 34.17
CA SER A 766 -36.42 10.77 35.63
C SER A 766 -35.92 12.14 36.11
N SER A 767 -36.34 12.57 37.31
CA SER A 767 -35.80 13.76 37.98
C SER A 767 -34.51 13.49 38.78
N THR A 768 -34.15 12.23 39.01
CA THR A 768 -32.94 11.81 39.73
C THR A 768 -32.10 10.89 38.84
N LEU A 769 -30.82 10.70 39.17
CA LEU A 769 -29.98 9.68 38.51
C LEU A 769 -30.20 8.26 39.07
N ASP A 770 -30.95 8.16 40.18
CA ASP A 770 -31.32 6.91 40.81
C ASP A 770 -32.70 6.49 40.30
N ASN A 771 -32.86 5.20 40.00
CA ASN A 771 -34.14 4.62 39.63
C ASN A 771 -34.86 3.97 40.83
N SER A 772 -34.39 4.25 42.05
CA SER A 772 -34.97 3.67 43.27
C SER A 772 -36.41 4.15 43.45
N SER A 773 -37.35 3.25 43.22
CA SER A 773 -38.72 3.36 43.69
C SER A 773 -38.72 3.36 45.22
N SER A 774 -38.47 4.53 45.82
CA SER A 774 -38.80 4.74 47.23
C SER A 774 -40.30 4.55 47.36
N SER A 775 -40.68 3.51 48.10
CA SER A 775 -42.03 3.20 48.53
C SER A 775 -42.66 4.40 49.25
N SER A 776 -43.25 5.33 48.51
CA SER A 776 -44.21 6.29 49.03
C SER A 776 -45.18 6.65 47.91
N SER A 777 -46.39 6.13 48.07
CA SER A 777 -47.62 6.43 47.35
C SER A 777 -47.77 7.90 46.91
N ASN A 778 -48.29 8.05 45.69
CA ASN A 778 -48.92 9.24 45.09
C ASN A 778 -48.04 10.17 44.24
N THR A 779 -47.78 9.80 42.99
CA THR A 779 -48.43 10.41 41.80
C THR A 779 -47.91 9.71 40.54
N THR A 780 -48.85 9.27 39.71
CA THR A 780 -48.63 8.60 38.43
C THR A 780 -48.05 9.56 37.39
N ALA A 781 -46.75 9.47 37.12
CA ALA A 781 -46.22 9.74 35.78
C ALA A 781 -45.78 8.39 35.22
N SER A 782 -46.61 7.79 34.37
CA SER A 782 -46.21 6.61 33.61
C SER A 782 -45.10 7.04 32.67
N GLU A 783 -43.89 6.48 32.82
CA GLU A 783 -42.81 6.67 31.87
C GLU A 783 -43.32 6.36 30.46
N LEU A 784 -43.05 7.24 29.50
CA LEU A 784 -43.49 7.04 28.12
C LEU A 784 -42.57 6.00 27.47
N PRO A 785 -43.13 4.87 26.98
CA PRO A 785 -42.32 3.79 26.44
C PRO A 785 -41.71 4.18 25.09
N LEU A 786 -40.42 3.91 24.92
CA LEU A 786 -39.69 4.07 23.66
C LEU A 786 -40.07 2.93 22.70
N GLN A 787 -40.44 3.26 21.46
CA GLN A 787 -40.70 2.24 20.44
C GLN A 787 -39.38 1.91 19.74
N ILE A 788 -38.97 0.65 19.78
CA ILE A 788 -37.68 0.21 19.22
C ILE A 788 -37.93 -0.85 18.15
N ASN A 789 -37.54 -0.54 16.92
CA ASN A 789 -37.47 -1.49 15.81
C ASN A 789 -36.06 -2.10 15.74
N SER A 790 -35.87 -3.28 16.35
CA SER A 790 -34.55 -3.93 16.44
C SER A 790 -33.91 -4.21 15.09
N THR A 791 -34.72 -4.60 14.09
CA THR A 791 -34.22 -4.88 12.73
C THR A 791 -33.69 -3.61 12.07
N ALA A 792 -34.35 -2.47 12.28
CA ALA A 792 -33.86 -1.18 11.77
C ALA A 792 -32.57 -0.73 12.48
N VAL A 793 -32.42 -1.03 13.78
CA VAL A 793 -31.17 -0.78 14.51
C VAL A 793 -30.04 -1.66 13.97
N GLU A 794 -30.28 -2.95 13.77
CA GLU A 794 -29.30 -3.87 13.19
C GLU A 794 -28.86 -3.44 11.78
N GLU A 795 -29.80 -3.01 10.92
CA GLU A 795 -29.48 -2.46 9.60
C GLU A 795 -28.65 -1.17 9.68
N THR A 796 -29.00 -0.28 10.60
CA THR A 796 -28.26 0.97 10.84
C THR A 796 -26.83 0.67 11.28
N VAL A 797 -26.66 -0.25 12.23
CA VAL A 797 -25.34 -0.66 12.72
C VAL A 797 -24.52 -1.31 11.61
N ASP A 798 -25.08 -2.19 10.79
CA ASP A 798 -24.36 -2.80 9.65
C ASP A 798 -23.92 -1.75 8.62
N GLN A 799 -24.77 -0.76 8.33
CA GLN A 799 -24.39 0.36 7.48
C GLN A 799 -23.26 1.18 8.10
N LEU A 800 -23.36 1.56 9.37
CA LEU A 800 -22.33 2.33 10.06
C LEU A 800 -21.00 1.58 10.15
N VAL A 801 -21.01 0.28 10.45
CA VAL A 801 -19.81 -0.58 10.43
C VAL A 801 -19.22 -0.64 9.02
N GLY A 802 -20.06 -0.78 7.99
CA GLY A 802 -19.64 -0.77 6.59
C GLY A 802 -19.00 0.56 6.16
N CYS A 803 -19.45 1.68 6.72
CA CYS A 803 -18.93 3.02 6.42
C CYS A 803 -17.66 3.36 7.19
N LEU A 804 -17.64 3.09 8.50
CA LEU A 804 -16.62 3.57 9.43
C LEU A 804 -15.56 2.53 9.75
N ALA A 805 -15.87 1.23 9.80
CA ALA A 805 -14.92 0.23 10.31
C ALA A 805 -14.39 -0.73 9.22
N LYS A 806 -15.08 -0.86 8.08
CA LYS A 806 -14.63 -1.70 6.96
C LYS A 806 -13.85 -0.90 5.91
N SER A 807 -12.87 -1.56 5.29
CA SER A 807 -12.11 -0.98 4.18
C SER A 807 -12.93 -0.80 2.89
N SER A 808 -13.97 -1.62 2.69
CA SER A 808 -14.91 -1.52 1.58
C SER A 808 -16.33 -1.89 2.07
N PRO A 809 -17.38 -1.10 1.77
CA PRO A 809 -17.38 0.08 0.91
C PRO A 809 -16.73 1.32 1.52
N GLY A 810 -16.43 1.32 2.83
CA GLY A 810 -15.81 2.45 3.52
C GLY A 810 -16.62 3.73 3.36
N MET A 811 -15.95 4.86 3.18
CA MET A 811 -16.63 6.15 2.99
C MET A 811 -17.43 6.23 1.67
N GLY A 812 -17.26 5.27 0.76
CA GLY A 812 -18.10 5.10 -0.43
C GLY A 812 -19.47 4.48 -0.17
N CYS A 813 -19.82 4.14 1.08
CA CYS A 813 -21.09 3.51 1.43
C CYS A 813 -22.31 4.37 1.06
N SER A 814 -23.48 3.73 0.94
CA SER A 814 -24.75 4.39 0.60
C SER A 814 -25.16 5.46 1.62
N LEU A 815 -24.96 5.20 2.91
CA LEU A 815 -25.32 6.10 4.01
C LEU A 815 -24.50 7.40 3.96
N VAL A 816 -23.19 7.32 3.75
CA VAL A 816 -22.33 8.50 3.58
C VAL A 816 -22.76 9.31 2.36
N ASN A 817 -22.95 8.65 1.20
CA ASN A 817 -23.39 9.32 -0.02
C ASN A 817 -24.80 9.92 0.08
N ALA A 818 -25.62 9.45 1.01
CA ALA A 818 -26.94 10.03 1.29
C ALA A 818 -26.84 11.35 2.08
N LEU A 819 -25.78 11.55 2.86
CA LEU A 819 -25.62 12.70 3.77
C LEU A 819 -24.56 13.71 3.34
N MET A 820 -23.56 13.31 2.57
CA MET A 820 -22.49 14.20 2.11
C MET A 820 -21.73 13.63 0.90
N THR A 821 -20.82 14.42 0.34
CA THR A 821 -19.87 13.95 -0.68
C THR A 821 -18.50 13.74 -0.02
N PRO A 822 -18.00 12.49 0.07
CA PRO A 822 -16.65 12.23 0.55
C PRO A 822 -15.64 12.58 -0.55
N TRP A 823 -14.44 13.05 -0.16
CA TRP A 823 -13.36 13.29 -1.13
C TRP A 823 -12.75 11.96 -1.64
N ASN A 824 -12.81 10.90 -0.83
CA ASN A 824 -12.33 9.56 -1.15
C ASN A 824 -13.39 8.53 -0.71
N SER A 825 -13.64 7.52 -1.55
CA SER A 825 -14.55 6.41 -1.25
C SER A 825 -13.86 5.21 -0.56
N GLY A 826 -12.57 5.33 -0.22
CA GLY A 826 -11.80 4.28 0.45
C GLY A 826 -12.16 4.09 1.94
N PRO A 827 -11.30 3.35 2.69
CA PRO A 827 -11.46 3.15 4.13
C PRO A 827 -11.57 4.49 4.87
N ALA A 828 -12.36 4.52 5.95
CA ALA A 828 -12.37 5.66 6.85
C ALA A 828 -11.02 5.77 7.58
N GLY A 829 -10.34 6.91 7.44
CA GLY A 829 -9.11 7.17 8.19
C GLY A 829 -9.44 7.73 9.57
N HIS A 830 -9.08 7.01 10.63
CA HIS A 830 -9.30 7.41 12.03
C HIS A 830 -8.05 7.97 12.71
N TYR A 831 -7.01 8.25 11.92
CA TYR A 831 -5.91 9.08 12.38
C TYR A 831 -6.37 10.54 12.42
N VAL A 832 -6.11 11.24 13.54
CA VAL A 832 -6.54 12.63 13.76
C VAL A 832 -6.09 13.58 12.64
N GLY A 833 -4.92 13.33 12.06
CA GLY A 833 -4.38 14.13 10.95
C GLY A 833 -3.90 15.51 11.38
N ILE A 834 -3.59 16.33 10.37
CA ILE A 834 -3.08 17.70 10.55
C ILE A 834 -4.20 18.74 10.51
N LEU A 835 -4.09 19.74 11.37
CA LEU A 835 -5.00 20.87 11.40
C LEU A 835 -4.36 22.08 10.72
N ARG A 836 -4.77 22.34 9.47
CA ARG A 836 -4.25 23.48 8.69
C ARG A 836 -4.83 24.80 9.17
N THR A 837 -6.12 24.85 9.46
CA THR A 837 -6.82 26.06 9.90
C THR A 837 -7.95 25.69 10.86
N VAL A 838 -8.53 26.70 11.53
CA VAL A 838 -9.66 26.53 12.44
C VAL A 838 -10.91 27.19 11.87
N ALA A 839 -12.05 26.48 11.93
CA ALA A 839 -13.33 26.96 11.43
C ALA A 839 -13.84 28.14 12.26
N GLN A 840 -14.34 29.17 11.56
CA GLN A 840 -14.90 30.34 12.23
C GLN A 840 -16.30 30.07 12.80
N ASN A 841 -17.10 29.23 12.12
CA ASN A 841 -18.44 28.86 12.57
C ASN A 841 -18.46 27.38 12.98
N PRO A 842 -18.68 27.07 14.27
CA PRO A 842 -18.69 25.68 14.75
C PRO A 842 -19.91 24.88 14.27
N SER A 843 -20.93 25.51 13.67
CA SER A 843 -22.15 24.84 13.20
C SER A 843 -22.16 24.55 11.69
N LEU A 844 -21.06 24.76 10.97
CA LEU A 844 -20.97 24.53 9.54
C LEU A 844 -19.99 23.39 9.20
N PRO A 845 -20.42 22.35 8.45
CA PRO A 845 -19.54 21.29 7.97
C PRO A 845 -18.80 21.71 6.68
N ASP A 846 -17.67 22.40 6.83
CA ASP A 846 -16.86 22.89 5.71
C ASP A 846 -15.90 21.80 5.18
N PRO A 847 -16.01 21.38 3.90
CA PRO A 847 -15.12 20.39 3.32
C PRO A 847 -13.63 20.78 3.28
N ASN A 848 -13.30 22.07 3.41
CA ASN A 848 -11.93 22.56 3.39
C ASN A 848 -11.26 22.56 4.77
N VAL A 849 -12.04 22.36 5.84
CA VAL A 849 -11.56 22.46 7.23
C VAL A 849 -11.73 21.16 7.98
N GLN A 850 -12.92 20.56 7.96
CA GLN A 850 -13.20 19.31 8.67
C GLN A 850 -12.96 18.09 7.78
N THR A 851 -12.47 17.01 8.40
CA THR A 851 -12.27 15.73 7.70
C THR A 851 -13.61 15.15 7.23
N TYR A 852 -13.56 14.23 6.27
CA TYR A 852 -14.77 13.56 5.81
C TYR A 852 -15.41 12.70 6.91
N VAL A 853 -14.64 12.11 7.83
CA VAL A 853 -15.19 11.35 8.97
C VAL A 853 -15.94 12.28 9.93
N GLU A 854 -15.33 13.41 10.31
CA GLU A 854 -15.95 14.42 11.19
C GLU A 854 -17.25 14.98 10.60
N ARG A 855 -17.25 15.31 9.30
CA ARG A 855 -18.45 15.81 8.61
C ARG A 855 -19.54 14.76 8.52
N PHE A 856 -19.20 13.49 8.35
CA PHE A 856 -20.17 12.40 8.35
C PHE A 856 -20.86 12.27 9.71
N ILE A 857 -20.08 12.19 10.79
CA ILE A 857 -20.58 12.08 12.17
C ILE A 857 -21.46 13.28 12.49
N TRP A 858 -21.01 14.49 12.13
CA TRP A 858 -21.79 15.71 12.30
C TRP A 858 -23.15 15.63 11.58
N ASN A 859 -23.18 15.25 10.29
CA ASN A 859 -24.43 15.17 9.53
C ASN A 859 -25.36 14.09 10.09
N PHE A 860 -24.81 12.95 10.46
CA PHE A 860 -25.56 11.84 11.03
C PHE A 860 -26.21 12.24 12.36
N LEU A 861 -25.44 12.84 13.28
CA LEU A 861 -25.95 13.31 14.56
C LEU A 861 -26.94 14.47 14.39
N ALA A 862 -26.72 15.37 13.43
CA ALA A 862 -27.65 16.45 13.12
C ALA A 862 -29.04 15.91 12.77
N VAL A 863 -29.10 14.93 11.86
CA VAL A 863 -30.36 14.28 11.45
C VAL A 863 -30.96 13.47 12.59
N SER A 864 -30.12 12.74 13.33
CA SER A 864 -30.55 11.85 14.42
C SER A 864 -31.08 12.58 15.65
N THR A 865 -30.75 13.86 15.83
CA THR A 865 -31.19 14.67 16.99
C THR A 865 -32.21 15.74 16.61
N ALA A 866 -32.68 15.76 15.36
CA ALA A 866 -33.59 16.80 14.88
C ALA A 866 -34.99 16.69 15.51
N THR A 867 -35.54 17.81 15.98
CA THR A 867 -36.90 17.88 16.52
C THR A 867 -37.90 18.40 15.47
N ASN A 868 -38.99 17.68 15.21
CA ASN A 868 -40.12 18.06 14.33
C ASN A 868 -39.75 18.50 12.88
N ILE A 869 -39.66 17.54 11.95
CA ILE A 869 -39.49 17.82 10.50
C ILE A 869 -40.77 18.42 9.87
N THR A 870 -41.89 18.47 10.60
CA THR A 870 -43.24 18.69 10.03
C THR A 870 -43.74 20.14 10.01
N SER A 871 -43.02 21.15 10.51
CA SER A 871 -43.60 22.52 10.64
C SER A 871 -42.83 23.70 10.02
N LEU A 872 -41.96 23.48 9.03
CA LEU A 872 -41.34 24.59 8.26
C LEU A 872 -42.17 25.05 7.04
N SER A 873 -43.48 24.75 7.01
CA SER A 873 -44.36 25.08 5.88
C SER A 873 -45.14 26.40 6.00
N SER A 874 -44.81 27.30 6.93
CA SER A 874 -45.59 28.55 7.04
C SER A 874 -44.89 29.71 7.78
N SER A 875 -43.83 30.27 7.21
CA SER A 875 -43.62 31.74 7.21
C SER A 875 -42.36 32.16 6.45
N ALA A 876 -42.58 33.06 5.47
CA ALA A 876 -41.64 34.01 4.87
C ALA A 876 -40.35 33.48 4.18
N SER A 877 -40.46 33.29 2.85
CA SER A 877 -39.46 33.63 1.81
C SER A 877 -38.03 33.07 1.86
N LEU A 878 -37.72 32.02 2.59
CA LEU A 878 -36.41 31.35 2.55
C LEU A 878 -36.54 29.92 2.00
N SER A 879 -35.64 29.53 1.10
CA SER A 879 -35.66 28.20 0.47
C SER A 879 -35.48 27.10 1.53
N PRO A 880 -36.18 25.95 1.42
CA PRO A 880 -35.94 24.79 2.28
C PRO A 880 -34.57 24.12 2.03
N TRP A 881 -33.85 24.63 1.03
CA TRP A 881 -32.55 24.18 0.58
C TRP A 881 -31.47 25.11 1.11
N CYS A 882 -30.37 24.53 1.60
CA CYS A 882 -29.23 25.26 2.14
C CYS A 882 -27.90 24.78 1.56
N SER A 883 -26.90 25.65 1.62
CA SER A 883 -25.51 25.33 1.30
C SER A 883 -24.60 25.99 2.33
N PRO A 884 -23.66 25.24 2.95
CA PRO A 884 -22.79 25.77 4.01
C PRO A 884 -21.89 26.90 3.50
N ASN A 885 -21.55 26.90 2.21
CA ASN A 885 -20.63 27.86 1.60
C ASN A 885 -21.34 29.05 0.92
N ASN A 886 -22.67 29.16 1.06
CA ASN A 886 -23.44 30.26 0.46
C ASN A 886 -24.34 30.96 1.48
N ALA A 887 -23.95 32.18 1.84
CA ALA A 887 -24.66 33.03 2.79
C ALA A 887 -26.11 33.35 2.36
N SER A 888 -26.43 33.37 1.06
CA SER A 888 -27.80 33.62 0.59
C SER A 888 -28.75 32.45 0.86
N THR A 889 -28.23 31.27 1.20
CA THR A 889 -28.98 30.05 1.52
C THR A 889 -28.68 29.55 2.93
N ALA A 890 -28.23 30.44 3.81
CA ALA A 890 -27.95 30.12 5.20
C ALA A 890 -29.24 29.76 5.96
N CYS A 891 -29.15 28.79 6.86
CA CYS A 891 -30.28 28.36 7.68
C CYS A 891 -30.64 29.41 8.74
N PRO A 892 -31.93 29.56 9.11
CA PRO A 892 -32.36 30.42 10.22
C PRO A 892 -31.69 30.06 11.55
N ALA A 893 -31.62 31.03 12.46
CA ALA A 893 -31.12 30.80 13.81
C ALA A 893 -31.85 29.63 14.50
N GLY A 894 -31.10 28.79 15.21
CA GLY A 894 -31.62 27.55 15.82
C GLY A 894 -31.77 26.37 14.87
N THR A 895 -31.38 26.50 13.59
CA THR A 895 -31.36 25.39 12.63
C THR A 895 -29.99 25.25 11.97
N VAL A 896 -29.67 24.04 11.51
CA VAL A 896 -28.40 23.71 10.87
C VAL A 896 -28.61 23.14 9.47
N CYS A 897 -27.64 23.32 8.58
CA CYS A 897 -27.69 22.80 7.22
C CYS A 897 -27.10 21.38 7.16
N ALA A 898 -27.95 20.37 7.09
CA ALA A 898 -27.53 18.96 7.00
C ALA A 898 -27.83 18.35 5.62
N GLY A 899 -27.05 17.36 5.21
CA GLY A 899 -27.29 16.63 3.95
C GLY A 899 -26.76 17.32 2.70
N TRP A 900 -25.92 18.36 2.83
CA TRP A 900 -25.35 19.06 1.68
C TRP A 900 -24.29 18.21 0.98
N ARG A 901 -24.33 18.20 -0.35
CA ARG A 901 -23.42 17.45 -1.22
C ARG A 901 -22.81 18.37 -2.27
N ASP A 902 -21.58 18.10 -2.63
CA ASP A 902 -20.87 18.84 -3.68
C ASP A 902 -21.29 18.36 -5.07
N ILE A 903 -22.58 18.55 -5.38
CA ILE A 903 -23.21 18.20 -6.65
C ILE A 903 -24.00 19.42 -7.12
N GLN A 904 -23.85 19.78 -8.39
CA GLN A 904 -24.54 20.94 -8.95
C GLN A 904 -26.07 20.76 -8.95
N GLY A 905 -26.80 21.81 -8.57
CA GLY A 905 -28.26 21.87 -8.61
C GLY A 905 -28.96 21.51 -7.29
N SER A 906 -30.29 21.38 -7.35
CA SER A 906 -31.12 21.11 -6.17
C SER A 906 -30.89 19.73 -5.54
N ALA A 907 -30.33 18.78 -6.30
CA ALA A 907 -30.01 17.44 -5.79
C ALA A 907 -28.84 17.43 -4.79
N GLY A 908 -27.93 18.41 -4.86
CA GLY A 908 -26.82 18.57 -3.91
C GLY A 908 -27.12 19.48 -2.72
N SER A 909 -28.28 20.14 -2.71
CA SER A 909 -28.61 21.10 -1.66
C SER A 909 -28.97 20.40 -0.34
N GLY A 910 -28.43 20.91 0.76
CA GLY A 910 -28.78 20.44 2.10
C GLY A 910 -30.16 20.92 2.53
N LYS A 911 -30.61 20.48 3.70
CA LYS A 911 -31.88 20.89 4.32
C LYS A 911 -31.63 21.54 5.67
N CYS A 912 -32.35 22.62 5.95
CA CYS A 912 -32.35 23.22 7.28
C CYS A 912 -33.15 22.34 8.25
N ILE A 913 -32.50 21.84 9.29
CA ILE A 913 -33.11 21.01 10.32
C ILE A 913 -32.94 21.65 11.70
N ASN A 914 -33.96 21.51 12.55
CA ASN A 914 -33.92 21.98 13.93
C ASN A 914 -33.17 20.97 14.80
N SER A 915 -31.84 21.08 14.77
CA SER A 915 -30.91 20.30 15.58
C SER A 915 -29.85 21.25 16.12
N THR A 916 -29.37 20.99 17.33
CA THR A 916 -28.15 21.62 17.83
C THR A 916 -27.01 20.65 17.72
N VAL A 917 -26.15 20.86 16.73
CA VAL A 917 -24.90 20.14 16.56
C VAL A 917 -23.75 21.12 16.28
N LYS A 918 -22.61 20.91 16.92
CA LYS A 918 -21.45 21.81 16.82
C LYS A 918 -20.15 21.03 16.79
N PHE A 919 -19.20 21.59 16.05
CA PHE A 919 -17.79 21.23 16.08
C PHE A 919 -17.09 21.98 17.20
N VAL A 920 -16.19 21.29 17.89
CA VAL A 920 -15.26 21.86 18.88
C VAL A 920 -13.86 21.53 18.39
N PRO A 921 -13.01 22.54 18.12
CA PRO A 921 -11.66 22.26 17.66
C PRO A 921 -10.89 21.47 18.71
N SER A 922 -10.02 20.56 18.26
CA SER A 922 -9.27 19.64 19.11
C SER A 922 -7.81 19.70 18.70
N TYR A 923 -7.02 20.44 19.47
CA TYR A 923 -5.57 20.61 19.34
C TYR A 923 -5.02 21.10 20.68
N SER A 924 -3.71 21.02 20.88
CA SER A 924 -3.07 21.40 22.16
C SER A 924 -3.50 22.80 22.64
N THR A 925 -3.78 22.92 23.93
CA THR A 925 -4.10 24.20 24.59
C THR A 925 -2.91 25.17 24.61
N LEU A 926 -1.69 24.67 24.40
CA LEU A 926 -0.47 25.48 24.25
C LEU A 926 -0.27 26.04 22.84
N LEU A 927 -1.20 25.78 21.91
CA LEU A 927 -1.18 26.35 20.58
C LEU A 927 -2.30 27.38 20.41
N GLU A 928 -2.01 28.38 19.60
CA GLU A 928 -2.95 29.44 19.22
C GLU A 928 -2.96 29.59 17.70
N CYS A 929 -4.16 29.56 17.11
CA CYS A 929 -4.38 29.79 15.69
C CYS A 929 -4.69 31.27 15.47
N VAL A 930 -3.68 32.07 15.09
CA VAL A 930 -3.83 33.51 14.88
C VAL A 930 -4.22 33.80 13.44
N GLY A 931 -5.30 34.55 13.23
CA GLY A 931 -5.76 34.92 11.88
C GLY A 931 -6.49 33.80 11.12
N CYS A 932 -6.84 32.70 11.80
CA CYS A 932 -7.52 31.56 11.20
C CYS A 932 -8.99 31.88 10.93
N ASN A 933 -9.40 31.80 9.67
CA ASN A 933 -10.75 32.13 9.20
C ASN A 933 -11.42 30.97 8.45
N GLY A 934 -10.89 29.74 8.58
CA GLY A 934 -11.34 28.58 7.81
C GLY A 934 -10.81 28.50 6.39
N THR A 935 -9.94 29.42 5.95
CA THR A 935 -9.26 29.34 4.64
C THR A 935 -7.76 29.09 4.82
N ASP A 936 -7.20 28.24 3.96
CA ASP A 936 -5.76 27.95 3.87
C ASP A 936 -5.10 28.87 2.84
N THR A 937 -5.30 30.18 2.98
CA THR A 937 -4.62 31.18 2.13
C THR A 937 -3.48 31.81 2.92
N ASP A 938 -2.23 31.60 2.47
CA ASP A 938 -1.03 32.23 3.03
C ASP A 938 -0.96 33.72 2.64
N ASP A 939 -1.94 34.50 3.11
CA ASP A 939 -1.97 35.96 2.98
C ASP A 939 -1.00 36.66 3.96
N GLY A 940 -0.21 35.88 4.71
CA GLY A 940 0.72 36.33 5.73
C GLY A 940 0.08 36.72 7.07
N THR A 941 -1.26 36.64 7.20
CA THR A 941 -1.99 36.95 8.44
C THR A 941 -2.23 35.70 9.29
N PHE A 942 -2.43 34.56 8.64
CA PHE A 942 -2.58 33.25 9.27
C PHE A 942 -1.25 32.70 9.80
N ARG A 943 -1.22 32.30 11.07
CA ARG A 943 -0.10 31.53 11.65
C ARG A 943 -0.50 30.75 12.89
N TRP A 944 0.06 29.55 13.01
CA TRP A 944 0.14 28.83 14.28
C TRP A 944 1.21 29.45 15.17
N LYS A 945 0.92 29.55 16.46
CA LYS A 945 1.83 30.09 17.48
C LYS A 945 1.83 29.19 18.70
N ASP A 946 3.02 28.85 19.16
CA ASP A 946 3.24 28.20 20.46
C ASP A 946 3.25 29.25 21.58
N VAL A 947 2.39 29.06 22.59
CA VAL A 947 2.20 29.99 23.73
C VAL A 947 2.76 29.44 25.05
N SER A 948 3.61 28.40 25.01
CA SER A 948 4.11 27.69 26.21
C SER A 948 5.12 28.45 27.10
N SER A 949 5.55 29.68 26.77
CA SER A 949 6.62 30.39 27.52
C SER A 949 6.51 31.93 27.48
N GLY A 950 5.69 32.51 28.37
CA GLY A 950 5.63 33.97 28.62
C GLY A 950 4.95 34.81 27.54
N ASN A 951 4.64 34.21 26.40
CA ASN A 951 3.81 34.79 25.35
C ASN A 951 2.35 34.52 25.68
N VAL A 952 1.74 35.38 26.50
CA VAL A 952 0.29 35.35 26.79
C VAL A 952 -0.49 35.23 25.47
N SER A 953 -1.56 34.43 25.47
CA SER A 953 -2.47 34.32 24.32
C SER A 953 -2.98 35.71 23.94
N THR A 954 -3.39 35.89 22.68
CA THR A 954 -3.97 37.19 22.25
C THR A 954 -5.21 37.59 23.07
N ASN A 955 -5.87 36.60 23.69
CA ASN A 955 -7.05 36.78 24.54
C ASN A 955 -6.72 36.92 26.05
N GLY A 956 -5.44 36.93 26.44
CA GLY A 956 -5.05 37.12 27.85
C GLY A 956 -5.14 35.86 28.73
N THR A 957 -5.46 34.70 28.14
CA THR A 957 -5.68 33.43 28.85
C THR A 957 -4.41 32.59 28.91
N ASP A 958 -4.09 32.05 30.09
CA ASP A 958 -2.90 31.23 30.34
C ASP A 958 -3.29 29.75 30.51
N ALA A 959 -3.07 28.96 29.45
CA ALA A 959 -3.36 27.54 29.43
C ALA A 959 -2.51 26.75 30.44
N THR A 960 -1.28 27.18 30.72
CA THR A 960 -0.40 26.50 31.68
C THR A 960 -0.91 26.72 33.11
N ALA A 961 -1.33 27.95 33.43
CA ALA A 961 -1.92 28.25 34.74
C ALA A 961 -3.25 27.51 34.96
N TRP A 962 -4.07 27.38 33.92
CA TRP A 962 -5.29 26.56 33.98
C TRP A 962 -5.00 25.08 34.14
N ALA A 963 -4.06 24.53 33.37
CA ALA A 963 -3.64 23.14 33.47
C ALA A 963 -3.16 22.84 34.91
N ALA A 964 -2.30 23.70 35.46
CA ALA A 964 -1.81 23.58 36.83
C ALA A 964 -2.92 23.65 37.89
N ARG A 965 -3.94 24.51 37.70
CA ARG A 965 -5.09 24.63 38.63
C ARG A 965 -5.82 23.31 38.83
N TYR A 966 -5.98 22.53 37.76
CA TYR A 966 -6.67 21.24 37.79
C TYR A 966 -5.69 20.04 37.85
N GLY A 967 -4.40 20.29 38.10
CA GLY A 967 -3.40 19.22 38.19
C GLY A 967 -3.26 18.41 36.90
N TRP A 968 -3.42 19.04 35.74
CA TRP A 968 -3.09 18.41 34.46
C TRP A 968 -1.58 18.20 34.33
N PRO A 969 -1.13 17.07 33.75
CA PRO A 969 0.23 16.93 33.27
C PRO A 969 0.56 17.97 32.19
N ASP A 970 1.85 18.08 31.85
CA ASP A 970 2.30 18.93 30.75
C ASP A 970 1.55 18.57 29.47
N ASP A 971 0.93 19.57 28.84
CA ASP A 971 0.17 19.39 27.60
C ASP A 971 1.13 19.02 26.46
N PRO A 972 0.97 17.82 25.83
CA PRO A 972 1.84 17.44 24.74
C PRO A 972 1.45 18.24 23.50
N VAL A 973 2.44 18.91 22.91
CA VAL A 973 2.27 19.54 21.60
C VAL A 973 2.73 18.54 20.55
N TRP A 974 1.78 18.01 19.77
CA TRP A 974 2.06 17.13 18.64
C TRP A 974 1.99 17.91 17.34
N VAL A 975 3.02 17.83 16.52
CA VAL A 975 3.04 18.39 15.16
C VAL A 975 3.59 17.36 14.18
N GLU A 976 3.08 17.40 12.95
CA GLU A 976 3.51 16.55 11.85
C GLU A 976 4.30 17.36 10.84
N SER A 977 5.48 16.87 10.48
CA SER A 977 6.34 17.50 9.48
C SER A 977 5.64 17.61 8.14
N ASN A 978 5.92 18.67 7.37
CA ASN A 978 5.66 18.64 5.94
C ASN A 978 6.60 17.63 5.27
N TRP A 979 6.13 17.06 4.15
CA TRP A 979 6.94 16.26 3.24
C TRP A 979 6.53 16.50 1.78
N PRO A 980 7.43 16.26 0.81
CA PRO A 980 7.13 16.39 -0.61
C PRO A 980 6.03 15.44 -1.07
N SER A 981 5.32 15.79 -2.15
CA SER A 981 4.24 14.95 -2.71
C SER A 981 4.70 13.58 -3.25
N SER A 982 6.00 13.39 -3.47
CA SER A 982 6.62 12.11 -3.86
C SER A 982 7.03 11.23 -2.67
N THR A 983 6.77 11.69 -1.44
CA THR A 983 7.12 11.02 -0.19
C THR A 983 5.83 10.64 0.56
N PRO A 984 5.74 9.44 1.17
CA PRO A 984 6.74 8.36 1.20
C PRO A 984 6.90 7.60 -0.13
N SER A 985 8.08 7.04 -0.40
CA SER A 985 8.29 6.10 -1.52
C SER A 985 9.20 4.92 -1.14
N LEU A 986 8.89 3.75 -1.70
CA LEU A 986 9.70 2.53 -1.59
C LEU A 986 9.73 1.82 -2.94
N GLU A 987 10.94 1.54 -3.43
CA GLU A 987 11.20 0.82 -4.67
C GLU A 987 12.21 -0.32 -4.43
N LEU A 988 11.87 -1.53 -4.91
CA LEU A 988 12.75 -2.69 -4.91
C LEU A 988 13.25 -2.96 -6.34
N PHE A 989 14.56 -3.13 -6.51
CA PHE A 989 15.16 -3.41 -7.81
C PHE A 989 16.52 -4.10 -7.69
N LEU A 990 17.01 -4.64 -8.80
CA LEU A 990 18.35 -5.21 -8.90
C LEU A 990 19.34 -4.08 -9.25
N LYS A 991 20.36 -3.89 -8.42
CA LYS A 991 21.44 -2.94 -8.65
C LYS A 991 22.68 -3.68 -9.12
N GLU A 992 23.19 -3.30 -10.28
CA GLU A 992 24.45 -3.81 -10.81
C GLU A 992 25.66 -3.30 -10.00
N SER A 993 26.79 -4.00 -10.13
CA SER A 993 28.03 -3.56 -9.50
C SER A 993 28.54 -2.26 -10.14
N SER A 994 29.14 -1.38 -9.34
CA SER A 994 29.75 -0.14 -9.84
C SER A 994 30.84 -0.40 -10.89
N ALA A 995 31.51 -1.55 -10.81
CA ALA A 995 32.49 -1.98 -11.82
C ALA A 995 31.87 -2.14 -13.22
N VAL A 996 30.65 -2.71 -13.29
CA VAL A 996 29.91 -2.85 -14.56
C VAL A 996 29.49 -1.48 -15.08
N ASP A 997 29.00 -0.59 -14.22
CA ASP A 997 28.64 0.79 -14.60
C ASP A 997 29.83 1.55 -15.21
N TYR A 998 31.01 1.45 -14.59
CA TYR A 998 32.24 2.06 -15.11
C TYR A 998 32.70 1.42 -16.42
N ALA A 999 32.57 0.10 -16.56
CA ALA A 999 32.91 -0.60 -17.80
C ALA A 999 31.99 -0.19 -18.96
N VAL A 1000 30.67 -0.09 -18.71
CA VAL A 1000 29.68 0.37 -19.70
C VAL A 1000 29.96 1.82 -20.10
N LEU A 1001 30.22 2.70 -19.13
CA LEU A 1001 30.59 4.09 -19.40
C LEU A 1001 31.88 4.19 -20.23
N GLY A 1002 32.90 3.42 -19.87
CA GLY A 1002 34.17 3.35 -20.59
C GLY A 1002 34.00 2.88 -22.03
N ALA A 1003 33.22 1.83 -22.25
CA ALA A 1003 32.89 1.32 -23.59
C ALA A 1003 32.10 2.34 -24.43
N GLY A 1004 31.15 3.05 -23.81
CA GLY A 1004 30.38 4.11 -24.46
C GLY A 1004 31.25 5.29 -24.89
N LEU A 1005 32.16 5.73 -24.02
CA LEU A 1005 33.13 6.79 -24.33
C LEU A 1005 34.09 6.37 -25.46
N ALA A 1006 34.65 5.16 -25.38
CA ALA A 1006 35.53 4.62 -26.41
C ALA A 1006 34.84 4.54 -27.78
N THR A 1007 33.60 4.04 -27.82
CA THR A 1007 32.79 3.95 -29.05
C THR A 1007 32.49 5.32 -29.63
N THR A 1008 32.19 6.30 -28.77
CA THR A 1008 31.94 7.69 -29.17
C THR A 1008 33.20 8.32 -29.78
N VAL A 1009 34.35 8.18 -29.13
CA VAL A 1009 35.64 8.69 -29.64
C VAL A 1009 35.99 8.02 -30.97
N ALA A 1010 35.89 6.69 -31.06
CA ALA A 1010 36.13 5.97 -32.30
C ALA A 1010 35.22 6.44 -33.44
N SER A 1011 33.93 6.65 -33.16
CA SER A 1011 32.96 7.14 -34.14
C SER A 1011 33.31 8.55 -34.64
N VAL A 1012 33.73 9.46 -33.75
CA VAL A 1012 34.16 10.81 -34.11
C VAL A 1012 35.43 10.77 -34.96
N VAL A 1013 36.40 9.93 -34.60
CA VAL A 1013 37.65 9.75 -35.38
C VAL A 1013 37.34 9.22 -36.78
N VAL A 1014 36.48 8.20 -36.89
CA VAL A 1014 36.07 7.63 -38.18
C VAL A 1014 35.31 8.67 -39.02
N ALA A 1015 34.34 9.38 -38.43
CA ALA A 1015 33.62 10.44 -39.12
C ALA A 1015 34.55 11.56 -39.61
N GLY A 1016 35.51 11.99 -38.77
CA GLY A 1016 36.52 12.97 -39.14
C GLY A 1016 37.45 12.49 -40.26
N ALA A 1017 37.87 11.22 -40.22
CA ALA A 1017 38.68 10.61 -41.28
C ALA A 1017 37.92 10.53 -42.61
N VAL A 1018 36.64 10.14 -42.57
CA VAL A 1018 35.76 10.10 -43.75
C VAL A 1018 35.53 11.51 -44.32
N GLN A 1019 35.27 12.50 -43.46
CA GLN A 1019 35.09 13.89 -43.89
C GLN A 1019 36.38 14.47 -44.48
N PHE A 1020 37.54 14.17 -43.90
CA PHE A 1020 38.82 14.57 -44.45
C PHE A 1020 39.08 13.93 -45.82
N ALA A 1021 38.82 12.63 -45.97
CA ALA A 1021 38.94 11.93 -47.24
C ALA A 1021 37.98 12.49 -48.31
N TRP A 1022 36.74 12.80 -47.93
CA TRP A 1022 35.75 13.42 -48.80
C TRP A 1022 36.18 14.82 -49.26
N ASN A 1023 36.60 15.68 -48.33
CA ASN A 1023 37.08 17.04 -48.65
C ASN A 1023 38.35 17.03 -49.53
N LYS A 1024 39.22 16.04 -49.36
CA LYS A 1024 40.40 15.88 -50.21
C LYS A 1024 40.01 15.48 -51.63
N ARG A 1025 39.01 14.61 -51.79
CA ARG A 1025 38.51 14.15 -53.10
C ARG A 1025 37.79 15.27 -53.85
N MET A 1026 36.96 16.06 -53.15
CA MET A 1026 36.28 17.26 -53.69
C MET A 1026 37.23 18.41 -54.08
N LYS A 1027 38.49 18.38 -53.66
CA LYS A 1027 39.53 19.34 -54.10
C LYS A 1027 40.35 18.81 -55.30
N GLN A 1028 40.20 17.54 -55.65
CA GLN A 1028 40.89 16.89 -56.76
C GLN A 1028 40.01 16.80 -58.02
N ASP A 1029 38.68 16.79 -57.84
CA ASP A 1029 37.69 17.14 -58.86
C ASP A 1029 37.56 18.66 -58.97
#